data_AF-A0A4P6FS43-F1
#
_entry.id   AF-A0A4P6FS43-F1
#
_cell.length_a   1.000
_cell.length_b   1.000
_cell.length_c   1.000
_cell.angle_alpha   90.00
_cell.angle_beta   90.00
_cell.angle_gamma   90.00
#
_symmetry.space_group_name_H-M   'P 1'
#
loop_
_entity.id
_entity.type
_entity.pdbx_description
1 polymer ?
#
loop_
_entity_poly.entity_id
_entity_poly.type
_entity_poly.pdbx_seq_one_letter_code
_entity_poly.pdbx_strand_id
1 'polypeptide(L)'
;MASGGKSLLPCGGCTQSPRSSEPSQPGSSLSARRPIWPLRPWSEWPVDAASPIPVPSTAQSNRFVTPRLIAALLLAGAALPALAAPPSSFTAIPADPRAVTVNAVGDGKADDGAAIQAAINAAEAKGGGGIVFLPSGRYRIGRTIFVWPGVRVFGTGKTRPTILLGAATPGFQQGVGSMLFFTGNRPGGAAPGPGGVVAPARVPVPPPTSVPFNPEIADANSGTFYSALSNVDFEIGEGNPAATAVRFHTAQHAFLSHIDFRLGSALAGIYQAGNVGQDLRFFGGRYGILTEKPSAAWQYTLLDSEFDGQRDAAIREHEAGLTLVNTRFRNVPVGIEIDEGYGDWLWGKDVRFENVARAGVIISNEGNAYTQVGFDNAVASGTPVFARFRDSGRTVAGPAARYRVKEFTYGLTVPAIGQTGRFETRMDAAPLRALPARRAPAIRALPGTASWANVRDLGIKGDGSSDDTAALQRAIDTHRVLYFPAGFYRVSDRLTLRPDSVLIGLHPSLTRITLADDSPAYRGIGSPRALLESAKGGTAIVSGLGLDTGGINPRATALLWRAGETSLVDDVRFLGGHGTNAADGSRIDPYNANHTADPDPRKRWDGQYSSLWVTDGGGGTFNNLWTPNTFAQSGMFVSNTSTPGFVYEMSAEHHARAEIVLDGVRNWEFLAPQTEEEAGESRNAVSLEVRNSRDILFANYHGYRVTRSLQPAPAAVRLYNSTDIRFRNVHVNAESGFATCDANGCGTYLRASKYPYENAIQDMTSGLEVREREFARLDVAAAPPPPATPSLVPVRKLGGGFASLGGGAVDGAGKLYFIDRPFQRIHGWSEDQGLSIVADAPLDPVNLAVDRSGDLLVLSSDGPEASVYSIDPDRPDKVTVIAPTPVSPKAERQIALPASFWNNGEFRDQYDPARDRFTTLAEMFARDAATPKPREYVSPDGSVALPAFRVWQQGPSNFLGWRFSDTLDTYGFVGGKVGDRVFVSNSSEDRTYSALLGAGGALTDLKPFASRGGESVATGANGRVYVANGQIFVFTADGREAGRIDVPERPLQLLFGGAGGRTLFILTHHGLYAAEP
;
A
#
# COMPACT_ATOMS: atom_id res chain seq x y z
N MET A 1 -41.30 -44.32 2.50
CA MET A 1 -42.31 -44.82 3.46
C MET A 1 -42.61 -43.70 4.46
N ALA A 2 -43.59 -43.90 5.36
CA ALA A 2 -43.99 -43.09 6.53
C ALA A 2 -43.15 -41.81 6.84
N SER A 3 -43.64 -40.56 6.84
CA SER A 3 -44.88 -39.92 7.36
C SER A 3 -44.73 -39.30 8.77
N GLY A 4 -44.95 -37.99 8.88
CA GLY A 4 -45.12 -37.21 10.11
C GLY A 4 -45.39 -35.73 9.76
N GLY A 5 -46.23 -35.01 10.51
CA GLY A 5 -46.58 -33.61 10.15
C GLY A 5 -47.73 -32.99 10.96
N LYS A 6 -48.38 -31.97 10.36
CA LYS A 6 -49.26 -30.92 10.95
C LYS A 6 -48.45 -29.73 11.52
N SER A 7 -48.94 -28.48 11.52
CA SER A 7 -50.31 -27.97 11.29
C SER A 7 -50.41 -26.59 10.58
N LEU A 8 -51.45 -26.45 9.73
CA LEU A 8 -52.36 -25.29 9.51
C LEU A 8 -51.86 -23.85 9.82
N LEU A 9 -51.79 -22.86 8.92
CA LEU A 9 -52.73 -22.24 7.94
C LEU A 9 -53.62 -21.08 8.48
N PRO A 10 -53.92 -20.01 7.68
CA PRO A 10 -54.40 -18.70 8.19
C PRO A 10 -55.77 -18.21 7.64
N CYS A 11 -56.25 -17.05 8.15
CA CYS A 11 -57.21 -16.10 7.52
C CYS A 11 -57.25 -14.78 8.36
N GLY A 12 -57.75 -13.62 7.89
CA GLY A 12 -58.17 -13.23 6.53
C GLY A 12 -59.34 -12.22 6.46
N GLY A 13 -59.06 -10.90 6.40
CA GLY A 13 -60.05 -9.82 6.10
C GLY A 13 -60.84 -9.24 7.28
N CYS A 14 -61.55 -8.09 7.17
CA CYS A 14 -61.60 -7.11 6.08
C CYS A 14 -62.18 -5.73 6.50
N THR A 15 -61.66 -4.64 5.89
CA THR A 15 -62.29 -3.33 5.54
C THR A 15 -63.25 -2.57 6.48
N GLN A 16 -62.99 -1.27 6.71
CA GLN A 16 -63.81 -0.13 6.18
C GLN A 16 -63.20 1.27 6.46
N SER A 17 -63.61 2.29 5.69
CA SER A 17 -63.29 3.73 5.82
C SER A 17 -64.31 4.54 4.98
N PRO A 18 -64.74 5.77 5.35
CA PRO A 18 -64.24 6.96 4.62
C PRO A 18 -64.35 8.36 5.31
N ARG A 19 -63.36 9.26 5.06
CA ARG A 19 -63.44 10.77 5.09
C ARG A 19 -63.78 11.44 6.45
N SER A 20 -63.44 12.69 6.81
CA SER A 20 -62.49 13.76 6.38
C SER A 20 -62.31 14.72 7.62
N SER A 21 -61.82 15.98 7.67
CA SER A 21 -61.52 17.06 6.69
C SER A 21 -60.57 18.12 7.31
N GLU A 22 -60.09 19.08 6.50
CA GLU A 22 -59.36 20.32 6.86
C GLU A 22 -60.29 21.53 7.13
N PRO A 23 -59.81 22.76 7.49
CA PRO A 23 -58.60 23.18 8.25
C PRO A 23 -58.90 24.28 9.32
N SER A 24 -57.89 24.83 10.02
CA SER A 24 -57.85 26.27 10.42
C SER A 24 -56.55 26.72 11.13
N GLN A 25 -56.17 27.99 10.91
CA GLN A 25 -55.35 28.81 11.82
C GLN A 25 -56.23 29.94 12.41
N PRO A 26 -55.72 30.68 13.41
CA PRO A 26 -55.58 32.13 13.20
C PRO A 26 -54.22 32.69 13.68
N GLY A 27 -53.93 33.96 13.38
CA GLY A 27 -52.72 34.65 13.83
C GLY A 27 -52.78 36.19 13.69
N SER A 28 -51.61 36.85 13.83
CA SER A 28 -51.39 38.32 13.80
C SER A 28 -51.90 39.10 15.05
N SER A 29 -51.48 40.35 15.35
CA SER A 29 -50.81 41.35 14.49
C SER A 29 -49.96 42.42 15.25
N LEU A 30 -49.05 43.08 14.51
CA LEU A 30 -48.58 44.50 14.57
C LEU A 30 -48.14 45.10 15.93
N SER A 31 -46.99 45.79 16.06
CA SER A 31 -46.45 46.92 15.26
C SER A 31 -45.02 47.27 15.77
N ALA A 32 -44.17 48.17 15.26
CA ALA A 32 -43.86 48.79 13.95
C ALA A 32 -42.89 49.98 14.21
N ARG A 33 -41.74 50.10 13.51
CA ARG A 33 -41.08 51.37 13.06
C ARG A 33 -39.73 51.15 12.35
N ARG A 34 -39.37 52.10 11.46
CA ARG A 34 -38.04 52.29 10.83
C ARG A 34 -37.28 53.43 11.55
N PRO A 35 -35.94 53.60 11.39
CA PRO A 35 -35.33 54.42 10.31
C PRO A 35 -34.23 53.65 9.51
N ILE A 36 -33.92 53.88 8.22
CA ILE A 36 -33.41 55.04 7.43
C ILE A 36 -31.85 55.14 7.39
N TRP A 37 -31.31 55.24 6.16
CA TRP A 37 -29.89 55.48 5.82
C TRP A 37 -29.49 56.97 5.93
N PRO A 38 -28.18 57.29 5.95
CA PRO A 38 -27.68 58.24 4.93
C PRO A 38 -26.32 57.85 4.29
N LEU A 39 -25.78 58.76 3.47
CA LEU A 39 -24.63 58.58 2.56
C LEU A 39 -23.35 59.30 3.04
N ARG A 40 -22.24 58.96 2.37
CA ARG A 40 -20.90 59.61 2.21
C ARG A 40 -20.74 61.08 2.67
N PRO A 41 -19.50 61.48 3.04
CA PRO A 41 -18.71 62.29 2.08
C PRO A 41 -17.23 61.84 1.89
N TRP A 42 -16.40 62.70 1.30
CA TRP A 42 -14.97 62.56 0.98
C TRP A 42 -14.13 63.65 1.71
N SER A 43 -12.80 63.59 1.57
CA SER A 43 -11.76 64.59 1.90
C SER A 43 -11.48 64.87 3.40
N GLU A 44 -10.31 65.42 3.82
CA GLU A 44 -9.17 65.99 3.06
C GLU A 44 -7.79 65.87 3.79
N TRP A 45 -6.74 66.42 3.18
CA TRP A 45 -5.34 66.56 3.65
C TRP A 45 -5.17 67.74 4.65
N PRO A 46 -4.04 67.88 5.39
CA PRO A 46 -2.76 68.48 4.92
C PRO A 46 -1.51 67.70 5.45
N VAL A 47 -0.22 67.89 5.13
CA VAL A 47 0.69 68.56 4.14
C VAL A 47 2.07 67.85 4.31
N ASP A 48 3.15 67.96 3.52
CA ASP A 48 3.58 68.79 2.36
C ASP A 48 4.53 67.91 1.47
N ALA A 49 5.44 68.30 0.56
CA ALA A 49 5.98 69.57 0.03
C ALA A 49 6.70 69.33 -1.33
N ALA A 50 7.21 70.43 -1.93
CA ALA A 50 8.33 70.51 -2.89
C ALA A 50 8.25 69.82 -4.28
N SER A 51 8.05 70.68 -5.29
CA SER A 51 8.29 70.50 -6.75
C SER A 51 9.47 71.46 -7.16
N PRO A 52 9.87 71.75 -8.44
CA PRO A 52 9.22 71.49 -9.74
C PRO A 52 10.06 71.19 -11.03
N ILE A 53 9.44 70.48 -11.99
CA ILE A 53 9.10 70.85 -13.41
C ILE A 53 9.97 71.95 -14.08
N PRO A 54 10.53 71.76 -15.33
CA PRO A 54 9.75 71.95 -16.57
C PRO A 54 10.12 71.16 -17.87
N VAL A 55 9.20 71.26 -18.86
CA VAL A 55 9.27 70.84 -20.30
C VAL A 55 9.20 72.10 -21.20
N PRO A 56 9.52 72.11 -22.53
CA PRO A 56 8.44 71.96 -23.56
C PRO A 56 8.85 71.58 -25.04
N SER A 57 7.84 71.49 -25.93
CA SER A 57 7.86 71.82 -27.40
C SER A 57 8.46 70.81 -28.42
N THR A 58 8.06 70.68 -29.73
CA THR A 58 6.92 71.23 -30.52
C THR A 58 6.62 70.47 -31.86
N ALA A 59 5.34 70.50 -32.28
CA ALA A 59 4.76 70.74 -33.64
C ALA A 59 5.01 69.86 -34.93
N GLN A 60 3.95 69.15 -35.35
CA GLN A 60 3.25 69.16 -36.68
C GLN A 60 3.97 69.10 -38.07
N SER A 61 3.70 68.05 -38.89
CA SER A 61 2.69 68.03 -40.00
C SER A 61 3.00 67.16 -41.25
N ASN A 62 1.95 66.51 -41.81
CA ASN A 62 1.67 66.08 -43.21
C ASN A 62 2.73 65.22 -43.99
N ARG A 63 2.38 64.11 -44.68
CA ARG A 63 1.32 63.96 -45.72
C ARG A 63 0.77 62.51 -45.88
N PHE A 64 -0.30 62.40 -46.68
CA PHE A 64 -1.11 61.23 -47.10
C PHE A 64 -0.37 59.92 -47.48
N VAL A 65 -0.97 58.76 -47.18
CA VAL A 65 -1.77 57.90 -48.11
C VAL A 65 -2.40 56.71 -47.37
N THR A 66 -3.58 56.25 -47.79
CA THR A 66 -4.31 55.05 -47.32
C THR A 66 -4.75 54.20 -48.52
N PRO A 67 -5.30 52.98 -48.35
CA PRO A 67 -4.86 51.88 -47.47
C PRO A 67 -4.81 50.51 -48.19
N ARG A 68 -4.07 49.51 -47.68
CA ARG A 68 -4.33 48.05 -47.86
C ARG A 68 -3.33 47.19 -47.05
N LEU A 69 -3.64 45.89 -46.93
CA LEU A 69 -2.79 44.81 -46.38
C LEU A 69 -2.46 44.84 -44.86
N ILE A 70 -3.49 44.97 -44.01
CA ILE A 70 -3.48 44.35 -42.66
C ILE A 70 -4.69 43.42 -42.54
N ALA A 71 -4.60 42.27 -43.19
CA ALA A 71 -5.62 41.20 -43.17
C ALA A 71 -5.02 39.82 -43.49
N ALA A 72 -3.79 39.55 -43.05
CA ALA A 72 -3.03 38.34 -43.43
C ALA A 72 -2.09 37.77 -42.34
N LEU A 73 -2.07 38.33 -41.13
CA LEU A 73 -1.07 38.01 -40.09
C LEU A 73 -1.67 37.61 -38.71
N LEU A 74 -2.96 37.24 -38.68
CA LEU A 74 -3.64 36.71 -37.49
C LEU A 74 -4.19 35.28 -37.69
N LEU A 75 -3.65 34.54 -38.66
CA LEU A 75 -3.95 33.11 -38.92
C LEU A 75 -2.72 32.20 -38.80
N ALA A 76 -1.69 32.66 -38.06
CA ALA A 76 -0.57 31.84 -37.61
C ALA A 76 -0.83 31.26 -36.20
N GLY A 77 -2.01 30.66 -36.00
CA GLY A 77 -2.24 29.79 -34.84
C GLY A 77 -1.25 28.62 -34.93
N ALA A 78 -0.41 28.44 -33.91
CA ALA A 78 0.64 27.43 -33.95
C ALA A 78 0.03 26.02 -33.94
N ALA A 79 -0.13 25.44 -35.13
CA ALA A 79 -0.47 24.04 -35.29
C ALA A 79 0.67 23.21 -34.71
N LEU A 80 0.51 22.76 -33.46
CA LEU A 80 1.37 21.75 -32.86
C LEU A 80 1.44 20.57 -33.84
N PRO A 81 2.65 20.11 -34.23
CA PRO A 81 2.77 18.99 -35.15
C PRO A 81 2.08 17.80 -34.50
N ALA A 82 1.04 17.26 -35.14
CA ALA A 82 0.30 16.12 -34.65
C ALA A 82 1.26 14.93 -34.53
N LEU A 83 1.74 14.66 -33.31
CA LEU A 83 2.56 13.51 -33.00
C LEU A 83 1.78 12.27 -33.43
N ALA A 84 2.29 11.57 -34.44
CA ALA A 84 1.65 10.38 -34.96
C ALA A 84 1.39 9.40 -33.79
N ALA A 85 0.14 8.97 -33.65
CA ALA A 85 -0.22 8.00 -32.63
C ALA A 85 0.61 6.72 -32.81
N PRO A 86 1.03 6.06 -31.71
CA PRO A 86 1.69 4.76 -31.80
C PRO A 86 0.82 3.75 -32.56
N PRO A 87 1.42 2.74 -33.20
CA PRO A 87 0.66 1.61 -33.70
C PRO A 87 -0.08 0.94 -32.54
N SER A 88 -1.32 0.51 -32.79
CA SER A 88 -2.11 -0.26 -31.82
C SER A 88 -1.40 -1.59 -31.49
N SER A 89 -1.21 -1.90 -30.20
CA SER A 89 -0.62 -3.17 -29.76
C SER A 89 -1.50 -4.37 -30.15
N PHE A 90 -2.83 -4.18 -30.16
CA PHE A 90 -3.81 -5.19 -30.57
C PHE A 90 -4.44 -4.83 -31.92
N THR A 91 -3.70 -4.97 -33.02
CA THR A 91 -4.13 -4.55 -34.38
C THR A 91 -5.38 -5.28 -34.91
N ALA A 92 -5.71 -6.44 -34.34
CA ALA A 92 -6.93 -7.21 -34.55
C ALA A 92 -7.41 -7.84 -33.23
N ILE A 93 -8.72 -8.07 -33.10
CA ILE A 93 -9.37 -8.68 -31.92
C ILE A 93 -8.97 -10.17 -31.82
N PRO A 94 -8.36 -10.62 -30.70
CA PRO A 94 -8.13 -12.05 -30.45
C PRO A 94 -9.44 -12.83 -30.27
N ALA A 95 -9.48 -14.07 -30.76
CA ALA A 95 -10.69 -14.91 -30.73
C ALA A 95 -10.92 -15.54 -29.34
N ASP A 96 -11.56 -14.79 -28.43
CA ASP A 96 -11.88 -15.23 -27.07
C ASP A 96 -13.40 -15.43 -26.86
N PRO A 97 -13.86 -16.61 -26.39
CA PRO A 97 -15.28 -16.91 -26.19
C PRO A 97 -15.86 -16.36 -24.87
N ARG A 98 -15.04 -16.00 -23.87
CA ARG A 98 -15.48 -15.35 -22.63
C ARG A 98 -15.45 -13.82 -22.72
N ALA A 99 -14.72 -13.23 -23.65
CA ALA A 99 -14.70 -11.79 -23.85
C ALA A 99 -16.08 -11.19 -24.20
N VAL A 100 -16.19 -9.86 -24.09
CA VAL A 100 -17.33 -9.06 -24.54
C VAL A 100 -16.81 -7.88 -25.36
N THR A 101 -17.24 -7.76 -26.62
CA THR A 101 -16.90 -6.60 -27.45
C THR A 101 -17.90 -5.47 -27.22
N VAL A 102 -17.41 -4.25 -27.00
CA VAL A 102 -18.23 -3.04 -26.86
C VAL A 102 -18.97 -2.75 -28.17
N ASN A 103 -20.30 -2.67 -28.10
CA ASN A 103 -21.16 -2.25 -29.21
C ASN A 103 -21.63 -0.81 -28.98
N ALA A 104 -20.86 0.15 -29.47
CA ALA A 104 -21.04 1.59 -29.27
C ALA A 104 -20.73 2.36 -30.56
N VAL A 105 -21.12 3.64 -30.66
CA VAL A 105 -21.09 4.41 -31.92
C VAL A 105 -19.67 4.85 -32.28
N GLY A 106 -18.88 5.35 -31.34
CA GLY A 106 -17.46 5.67 -31.54
C GLY A 106 -17.18 6.83 -32.51
N ASP A 107 -18.14 7.74 -32.73
CA ASP A 107 -18.00 8.87 -33.67
C ASP A 107 -17.47 10.18 -33.04
N GLY A 108 -17.21 10.17 -31.73
CA GLY A 108 -16.78 11.32 -30.93
C GLY A 108 -17.90 12.28 -30.53
N LYS A 109 -19.18 11.95 -30.79
CA LYS A 109 -20.34 12.83 -30.53
C LYS A 109 -21.42 12.19 -29.67
N ALA A 110 -21.75 10.91 -29.92
CA ALA A 110 -22.68 10.14 -29.08
C ALA A 110 -22.13 9.97 -27.64
N ASP A 111 -22.99 9.88 -26.62
CA ASP A 111 -22.58 9.43 -25.26
C ASP A 111 -22.55 7.89 -25.25
N ASP A 112 -21.39 7.33 -25.55
CA ASP A 112 -21.15 5.90 -25.61
C ASP A 112 -20.97 5.25 -24.22
N GLY A 113 -20.95 6.05 -23.14
CA GLY A 113 -20.62 5.57 -21.79
C GLY A 113 -21.57 4.48 -21.28
N ALA A 114 -22.86 4.55 -21.63
CA ALA A 114 -23.82 3.51 -21.27
C ALA A 114 -23.54 2.16 -21.95
N ALA A 115 -23.03 2.17 -23.19
CA ALA A 115 -22.69 0.96 -23.94
C ALA A 115 -21.37 0.35 -23.46
N ILE A 116 -20.39 1.17 -23.11
CA ILE A 116 -19.14 0.72 -22.47
C ILE A 116 -19.44 0.06 -21.12
N GLN A 117 -20.25 0.70 -20.26
CA GLN A 117 -20.63 0.13 -18.96
C GLN A 117 -21.43 -1.17 -19.12
N ALA A 118 -22.32 -1.27 -20.11
CA ALA A 118 -23.06 -2.50 -20.38
C ALA A 118 -22.13 -3.67 -20.75
N ALA A 119 -21.07 -3.43 -21.53
CA ALA A 119 -20.08 -4.45 -21.87
C ALA A 119 -19.26 -4.91 -20.65
N ILE A 120 -18.85 -3.98 -19.78
CA ILE A 120 -18.15 -4.28 -18.52
C ILE A 120 -19.04 -5.13 -17.59
N ASN A 121 -20.30 -4.72 -17.41
CA ASN A 121 -21.28 -5.47 -16.61
C ASN A 121 -21.55 -6.87 -17.18
N ALA A 122 -21.59 -7.01 -18.51
CA ALA A 122 -21.80 -8.30 -19.18
C ALA A 122 -20.56 -9.20 -19.20
N ALA A 123 -19.37 -8.66 -18.96
CA ALA A 123 -18.14 -9.44 -18.77
C ALA A 123 -18.05 -9.98 -17.34
N GLU A 124 -18.22 -9.12 -16.33
CA GLU A 124 -18.19 -9.49 -14.91
C GLU A 124 -19.30 -10.49 -14.53
N ALA A 125 -20.49 -10.37 -15.12
CA ALA A 125 -21.59 -11.32 -14.94
C ALA A 125 -21.30 -12.77 -15.43
N LYS A 126 -20.12 -13.03 -16.04
CA LYS A 126 -19.64 -14.39 -16.39
C LYS A 126 -18.81 -15.03 -15.26
N GLY A 127 -18.62 -14.34 -14.14
CA GLY A 127 -17.92 -14.82 -12.94
C GLY A 127 -16.39 -14.74 -13.02
N GLY A 128 -15.74 -14.48 -11.88
CA GLY A 128 -14.29 -14.57 -11.70
C GLY A 128 -13.45 -13.44 -12.32
N GLY A 129 -14.09 -12.37 -12.80
CA GLY A 129 -13.46 -11.28 -13.56
C GLY A 129 -14.08 -11.17 -14.95
N GLY A 130 -13.37 -10.58 -15.92
CA GLY A 130 -13.86 -10.47 -17.29
C GLY A 130 -12.86 -9.88 -18.29
N ILE A 131 -13.10 -10.11 -19.58
CA ILE A 131 -12.33 -9.52 -20.69
C ILE A 131 -13.29 -8.68 -21.54
N VAL A 132 -12.93 -7.43 -21.80
CA VAL A 132 -13.70 -6.50 -22.64
C VAL A 132 -12.83 -6.00 -23.79
N PHE A 133 -13.33 -6.08 -25.03
CA PHE A 133 -12.68 -5.48 -26.19
C PHE A 133 -13.37 -4.17 -26.59
N LEU A 134 -12.61 -3.08 -26.66
CA LEU A 134 -13.05 -1.79 -27.19
C LEU A 134 -12.50 -1.64 -28.62
N PRO A 135 -13.34 -1.69 -29.69
CA PRO A 135 -12.88 -1.55 -31.07
C PRO A 135 -12.32 -0.16 -31.38
N SER A 136 -11.61 0.02 -32.50
CA SER A 136 -11.12 1.33 -32.96
C SER A 136 -12.28 2.32 -33.14
N GLY A 137 -12.30 3.37 -32.33
CA GLY A 137 -13.32 4.43 -32.35
C GLY A 137 -13.00 5.54 -31.37
N ARG A 138 -13.76 6.64 -31.40
CA ARG A 138 -13.63 7.78 -30.49
C ARG A 138 -14.90 7.88 -29.64
N TYR A 139 -14.84 7.40 -28.41
CA TYR A 139 -16.00 7.18 -27.56
C TYR A 139 -16.17 8.36 -26.61
N ARG A 140 -17.12 9.25 -26.91
CA ARG A 140 -17.43 10.37 -26.01
C ARG A 140 -18.26 9.86 -24.83
N ILE A 141 -17.95 10.35 -23.63
CA ILE A 141 -18.69 10.03 -22.40
C ILE A 141 -19.24 11.29 -21.73
N GLY A 142 -20.38 11.15 -21.04
CA GLY A 142 -20.98 12.18 -20.19
C GLY A 142 -21.03 11.82 -18.69
N ARG A 143 -20.38 10.73 -18.28
CA ARG A 143 -20.45 10.13 -16.92
C ARG A 143 -19.20 9.30 -16.62
N THR A 144 -18.97 8.98 -15.35
CA THR A 144 -17.95 7.99 -14.96
C THR A 144 -18.29 6.59 -15.45
N ILE A 145 -17.27 5.86 -15.92
CA ILE A 145 -17.31 4.42 -16.20
C ILE A 145 -16.67 3.66 -15.05
N PHE A 146 -17.37 2.68 -14.49
CA PHE A 146 -16.87 1.83 -13.40
C PHE A 146 -16.31 0.52 -13.95
N VAL A 147 -15.04 0.24 -13.64
CA VAL A 147 -14.38 -1.04 -13.94
C VAL A 147 -14.36 -1.89 -12.66
N TRP A 148 -15.11 -2.99 -12.68
CA TRP A 148 -15.25 -3.91 -11.54
C TRP A 148 -13.95 -4.71 -11.29
N PRO A 149 -13.74 -5.25 -10.07
CA PRO A 149 -12.61 -6.11 -9.74
C PRO A 149 -12.45 -7.28 -10.72
N GLY A 150 -11.23 -7.48 -11.21
CA GLY A 150 -10.90 -8.49 -12.21
C GLY A 150 -11.45 -8.24 -13.62
N VAL A 151 -12.01 -7.07 -13.95
CA VAL A 151 -12.34 -6.75 -15.35
C VAL A 151 -11.15 -6.12 -16.05
N ARG A 152 -10.78 -6.68 -17.21
CA ARG A 152 -9.70 -6.22 -18.07
C ARG A 152 -10.23 -5.69 -19.39
N VAL A 153 -9.88 -4.45 -19.73
CA VAL A 153 -10.35 -3.74 -20.92
C VAL A 153 -9.19 -3.54 -21.90
N PHE A 154 -9.33 -4.04 -23.13
CA PHE A 154 -8.32 -3.96 -24.17
C PHE A 154 -8.85 -3.17 -25.37
N GLY A 155 -8.16 -2.09 -25.74
CA GLY A 155 -8.39 -1.40 -27.01
C GLY A 155 -7.89 -2.25 -28.17
N THR A 156 -8.63 -2.30 -29.28
CA THR A 156 -8.38 -3.24 -30.39
C THR A 156 -8.63 -2.62 -31.76
N GLY A 157 -8.00 -3.19 -32.79
CA GLY A 157 -8.11 -2.73 -34.18
C GLY A 157 -6.92 -1.87 -34.62
N LYS A 158 -6.98 -1.35 -35.86
CA LYS A 158 -5.84 -0.72 -36.56
C LYS A 158 -5.29 0.52 -35.83
N THR A 159 -6.13 1.26 -35.13
CA THR A 159 -5.77 2.38 -34.27
C THR A 159 -6.26 2.10 -32.86
N ARG A 160 -5.57 2.63 -31.84
CA ARG A 160 -6.10 2.62 -30.48
C ARG A 160 -7.44 3.36 -30.44
N PRO A 161 -8.46 2.87 -29.73
CA PRO A 161 -9.62 3.69 -29.40
C PRO A 161 -9.24 4.85 -28.49
N THR A 162 -10.06 5.90 -28.50
CA THR A 162 -9.91 7.07 -27.62
C THR A 162 -11.19 7.26 -26.80
N ILE A 163 -11.09 7.32 -25.47
CA ILE A 163 -12.19 7.79 -24.61
C ILE A 163 -12.09 9.32 -24.49
N LEU A 164 -13.19 10.02 -24.78
CA LEU A 164 -13.24 11.47 -24.93
C LEU A 164 -14.17 12.11 -23.88
N LEU A 165 -13.63 13.03 -23.08
CA LEU A 165 -14.42 14.02 -22.36
C LEU A 165 -14.54 15.30 -23.20
N GLY A 166 -15.76 15.65 -23.58
CA GLY A 166 -16.03 16.86 -24.36
C GLY A 166 -15.68 18.14 -23.60
N ALA A 167 -15.44 19.24 -24.31
CA ALA A 167 -15.21 20.54 -23.69
C ALA A 167 -16.40 20.94 -22.79
N ALA A 168 -16.10 21.43 -21.58
CA ALA A 168 -17.07 21.79 -20.53
C ALA A 168 -18.17 20.74 -20.31
N THR A 169 -17.80 19.46 -20.17
CA THR A 169 -18.76 18.38 -19.88
C THR A 169 -19.27 18.54 -18.44
N PRO A 170 -20.59 18.60 -18.20
CA PRO A 170 -21.15 18.87 -16.88
C PRO A 170 -20.66 17.92 -15.78
N GLY A 171 -20.27 18.49 -14.64
CA GLY A 171 -19.80 17.75 -13.47
C GLY A 171 -18.26 17.66 -13.35
N PHE A 172 -17.52 18.07 -14.38
CA PHE A 172 -16.05 18.02 -14.40
C PHE A 172 -15.39 19.41 -14.20
N GLN A 173 -16.15 20.37 -13.65
CA GLN A 173 -15.73 21.77 -13.48
C GLN A 173 -15.13 22.09 -12.09
N GLN A 174 -15.45 21.30 -11.06
CA GLN A 174 -15.08 21.54 -9.66
C GLN A 174 -14.89 20.21 -8.93
N GLY A 175 -14.10 20.20 -7.85
CA GLY A 175 -13.80 18.98 -7.09
C GLY A 175 -12.77 18.09 -7.80
N VAL A 176 -13.03 16.78 -7.81
CA VAL A 176 -12.32 15.78 -8.62
C VAL A 176 -13.39 14.93 -9.32
N GLY A 177 -13.29 14.77 -10.64
CA GLY A 177 -14.26 14.00 -11.43
C GLY A 177 -13.57 13.01 -12.36
N SER A 178 -13.74 11.71 -12.11
CA SER A 178 -13.06 10.64 -12.84
C SER A 178 -13.85 10.17 -14.05
N MET A 179 -13.24 10.20 -15.23
CA MET A 179 -13.82 9.64 -16.47
C MET A 179 -14.02 8.12 -16.37
N LEU A 180 -13.02 7.42 -15.84
CA LEU A 180 -13.04 5.98 -15.59
C LEU A 180 -12.50 5.72 -14.18
N PHE A 181 -13.13 4.81 -13.44
CA PHE A 181 -12.86 4.54 -12.03
C PHE A 181 -12.80 3.01 -11.84
N PHE A 182 -11.61 2.52 -11.45
CA PHE A 182 -11.42 1.16 -10.96
C PHE A 182 -11.97 1.05 -9.54
N THR A 183 -13.02 0.25 -9.34
CA THR A 183 -13.74 0.18 -8.06
C THR A 183 -13.33 -1.04 -7.25
N GLY A 184 -13.62 -1.00 -5.95
CA GLY A 184 -13.80 -2.24 -5.19
C GLY A 184 -15.14 -2.90 -5.53
N ASN A 185 -15.76 -3.51 -4.53
CA ASN A 185 -16.95 -4.35 -4.69
C ASN A 185 -18.09 -3.64 -5.44
N ARG A 186 -18.65 -4.32 -6.46
CA ARG A 186 -19.87 -3.90 -7.16
C ARG A 186 -21.05 -3.80 -6.17
N PRO A 187 -21.95 -2.80 -6.27
CA PRO A 187 -23.15 -2.73 -5.45
C PRO A 187 -23.97 -4.03 -5.49
N GLY A 188 -24.23 -4.62 -4.33
CA GLY A 188 -24.94 -5.90 -4.18
C GLY A 188 -24.16 -7.15 -4.59
N GLY A 189 -22.89 -7.03 -4.96
CA GLY A 189 -22.00 -8.16 -5.26
C GLY A 189 -21.46 -8.84 -4.00
N ALA A 190 -20.94 -10.06 -4.16
CA ALA A 190 -20.13 -10.71 -3.13
C ALA A 190 -18.77 -10.03 -3.00
N ALA A 191 -18.22 -9.95 -1.78
CA ALA A 191 -16.88 -9.41 -1.58
C ALA A 191 -15.79 -10.39 -2.04
N PRO A 192 -14.71 -9.94 -2.71
CA PRO A 192 -13.52 -10.75 -2.93
C PRO A 192 -12.79 -10.97 -1.59
N GLY A 193 -12.79 -12.20 -1.08
CA GLY A 193 -12.06 -12.58 0.13
C GLY A 193 -12.43 -13.98 0.65
N PRO A 194 -11.61 -14.59 1.53
CA PRO A 194 -12.01 -15.79 2.27
C PRO A 194 -13.26 -15.54 3.12
N GLY A 195 -14.02 -16.57 3.46
CA GLY A 195 -15.23 -16.46 4.28
C GLY A 195 -16.44 -15.74 3.65
N GLY A 196 -16.34 -15.19 2.42
CA GLY A 196 -17.48 -14.87 1.56
C GLY A 196 -18.55 -13.92 2.12
N VAL A 197 -18.17 -12.98 2.99
CA VAL A 197 -19.11 -12.03 3.61
C VAL A 197 -19.75 -11.16 2.53
N VAL A 198 -21.10 -11.15 2.49
CA VAL A 198 -21.87 -10.25 1.60
C VAL A 198 -21.44 -8.81 1.87
N ALA A 199 -21.19 -8.03 0.81
CA ALA A 199 -20.76 -6.64 0.97
C ALA A 199 -21.73 -5.89 1.91
N PRO A 200 -21.23 -5.12 2.89
CA PRO A 200 -22.09 -4.46 3.87
C PRO A 200 -23.10 -3.57 3.14
N ALA A 201 -24.36 -3.56 3.62
CA ALA A 201 -25.48 -2.85 2.98
C ALA A 201 -25.30 -1.31 2.88
N ARG A 202 -24.18 -0.80 3.38
CA ARG A 202 -23.68 0.56 3.22
C ARG A 202 -22.18 0.48 2.97
N VAL A 203 -21.70 1.17 1.94
CA VAL A 203 -20.26 1.32 1.68
C VAL A 203 -19.60 2.16 2.79
N PRO A 204 -18.49 1.71 3.38
CA PRO A 204 -17.63 2.57 4.17
C PRO A 204 -16.83 3.51 3.26
N VAL A 205 -16.78 4.80 3.62
CA VAL A 205 -15.95 5.84 2.97
C VAL A 205 -15.98 5.86 1.41
N PRO A 206 -17.16 5.91 0.76
CA PRO A 206 -17.25 5.95 -0.71
C PRO A 206 -16.54 7.18 -1.31
N PRO A 207 -15.63 7.03 -2.30
CA PRO A 207 -14.87 8.14 -2.86
C PRO A 207 -15.76 9.16 -3.60
N PRO A 208 -15.60 10.47 -3.35
CA PRO A 208 -16.46 11.52 -3.90
C PRO A 208 -16.19 11.85 -5.38
N THR A 209 -15.54 10.95 -6.13
CA THR A 209 -14.88 11.23 -7.41
C THR A 209 -15.66 10.79 -8.66
N SER A 210 -16.78 10.09 -8.51
CA SER A 210 -17.63 9.74 -9.66
C SER A 210 -18.54 10.90 -10.09
N VAL A 211 -18.89 10.94 -11.37
CA VAL A 211 -19.74 11.96 -11.99
C VAL A 211 -20.96 11.28 -12.66
N PRO A 212 -22.18 11.43 -12.12
CA PRO A 212 -22.49 11.99 -10.79
C PRO A 212 -21.92 11.13 -9.64
N PHE A 213 -21.82 11.71 -8.45
CA PHE A 213 -21.37 10.97 -7.26
C PHE A 213 -22.37 9.86 -6.91
N ASN A 214 -21.89 8.63 -6.72
CA ASN A 214 -22.68 7.51 -6.26
C ASN A 214 -22.11 6.93 -4.95
N PRO A 215 -22.78 7.11 -3.79
CA PRO A 215 -22.33 6.60 -2.50
C PRO A 215 -22.44 5.07 -2.35
N GLU A 216 -23.01 4.37 -3.33
CA GLU A 216 -23.06 2.90 -3.37
C GLU A 216 -21.78 2.28 -3.97
N ILE A 217 -20.90 3.08 -4.58
CA ILE A 217 -19.64 2.59 -5.17
C ILE A 217 -18.56 2.50 -4.10
N ALA A 218 -18.07 1.28 -3.87
CA ALA A 218 -16.94 1.03 -3.00
C ALA A 218 -15.62 1.49 -3.63
N ASP A 219 -14.75 2.08 -2.80
CA ASP A 219 -13.35 2.18 -3.15
C ASP A 219 -12.71 0.79 -3.27
N ALA A 220 -11.61 0.73 -4.00
CA ALA A 220 -10.66 -0.36 -3.92
C ALA A 220 -10.09 -0.51 -2.50
N ASN A 221 -9.56 -1.70 -2.27
CA ASN A 221 -8.98 -2.17 -1.02
C ASN A 221 -7.95 -3.26 -1.35
N SER A 222 -7.29 -3.83 -0.34
CA SER A 222 -6.31 -4.92 -0.46
C SER A 222 -6.84 -6.23 -1.04
N GLY A 223 -8.12 -6.31 -1.43
CA GLY A 223 -8.75 -7.40 -2.20
C GLY A 223 -9.01 -7.09 -3.68
N THR A 224 -8.64 -5.90 -4.17
CA THR A 224 -9.08 -5.36 -5.48
C THR A 224 -8.08 -5.66 -6.61
N PHE A 225 -7.93 -6.95 -6.90
CA PHE A 225 -6.89 -7.49 -7.79
C PHE A 225 -7.28 -7.56 -9.29
N TYR A 226 -6.28 -7.85 -10.13
CA TYR A 226 -6.35 -8.25 -11.56
C TYR A 226 -6.97 -7.29 -12.57
N SER A 227 -7.65 -6.20 -12.19
CA SER A 227 -8.27 -5.29 -13.16
C SER A 227 -7.22 -4.60 -14.05
N ALA A 228 -7.51 -4.37 -15.32
CA ALA A 228 -6.54 -3.73 -16.22
C ALA A 228 -7.19 -2.90 -17.33
N LEU A 229 -6.45 -1.92 -17.86
CA LEU A 229 -6.80 -1.17 -19.06
C LEU A 229 -5.58 -1.02 -19.97
N SER A 230 -5.67 -1.53 -21.19
CA SER A 230 -4.54 -1.53 -22.13
C SER A 230 -4.94 -1.05 -23.52
N ASN A 231 -4.02 -0.32 -24.18
CA ASN A 231 -4.12 0.08 -25.58
C ASN A 231 -5.33 1.00 -25.90
N VAL A 232 -5.75 1.82 -24.92
CA VAL A 232 -6.85 2.81 -25.03
C VAL A 232 -6.35 4.21 -24.68
N ASP A 233 -6.53 5.18 -25.58
CA ASP A 233 -6.14 6.59 -25.37
C ASP A 233 -7.21 7.40 -24.64
N PHE A 234 -6.81 8.52 -24.05
CA PHE A 234 -7.71 9.49 -23.42
C PHE A 234 -7.54 10.90 -24.00
N GLU A 235 -8.66 11.60 -24.19
CA GLU A 235 -8.71 13.01 -24.57
C GLU A 235 -9.65 13.77 -23.62
N ILE A 236 -9.16 14.86 -23.02
CA ILE A 236 -9.96 15.78 -22.21
C ILE A 236 -9.96 17.17 -22.85
N GLY A 237 -11.15 17.65 -23.20
CA GLY A 237 -11.35 19.01 -23.73
C GLY A 237 -11.19 20.11 -22.69
N GLU A 238 -11.14 21.35 -23.17
CA GLU A 238 -11.07 22.55 -22.32
C GLU A 238 -12.32 22.76 -21.46
N GLY A 239 -12.18 23.43 -20.31
CA GLY A 239 -13.29 23.69 -19.38
C GLY A 239 -13.64 22.51 -18.45
N ASN A 240 -12.73 21.55 -18.30
CA ASN A 240 -12.86 20.40 -17.39
C ASN A 240 -11.70 20.35 -16.35
N PRO A 241 -11.43 21.42 -15.58
CA PRO A 241 -10.26 21.52 -14.71
C PRO A 241 -10.26 20.53 -13.53
N ALA A 242 -11.40 19.93 -13.18
CA ALA A 242 -11.49 18.89 -12.15
C ALA A 242 -11.38 17.46 -12.72
N ALA A 243 -11.28 17.30 -14.04
CA ALA A 243 -11.28 15.99 -14.66
C ALA A 243 -10.01 15.19 -14.39
N THR A 244 -10.18 13.90 -14.15
CA THR A 244 -9.11 12.89 -14.13
C THR A 244 -9.46 11.78 -15.14
N ALA A 245 -8.49 11.35 -15.95
CA ALA A 245 -8.78 10.40 -17.03
C ALA A 245 -9.03 8.97 -16.51
N VAL A 246 -8.27 8.55 -15.50
CA VAL A 246 -8.47 7.29 -14.78
C VAL A 246 -8.24 7.51 -13.29
N ARG A 247 -9.17 7.07 -12.44
CA ARG A 247 -8.86 6.74 -11.04
C ARG A 247 -8.44 5.28 -10.97
N PHE A 248 -7.14 5.04 -10.73
CA PHE A 248 -6.48 3.73 -10.86
C PHE A 248 -6.03 3.20 -9.50
N HIS A 249 -6.90 3.32 -8.50
CA HIS A 249 -6.61 2.90 -7.14
C HIS A 249 -6.90 1.40 -7.08
N THR A 250 -5.86 0.54 -7.09
CA THR A 250 -6.04 -0.93 -7.08
C THR A 250 -4.90 -1.67 -6.35
N ALA A 251 -5.08 -2.98 -6.19
CA ALA A 251 -4.16 -3.92 -5.53
C ALA A 251 -3.24 -4.62 -6.56
N GLN A 252 -2.62 -5.76 -6.18
CA GLN A 252 -1.68 -6.51 -7.02
C GLN A 252 -2.29 -6.99 -8.36
N HIS A 253 -1.40 -7.23 -9.33
CA HIS A 253 -1.71 -7.85 -10.63
C HIS A 253 -2.63 -7.02 -11.54
N ALA A 254 -2.77 -5.73 -11.24
CA ALA A 254 -3.57 -4.76 -11.95
C ALA A 254 -2.67 -3.72 -12.66
N PHE A 255 -2.98 -3.39 -13.92
CA PHE A 255 -2.11 -2.55 -14.75
C PHE A 255 -2.82 -1.60 -15.73
N LEU A 256 -2.13 -0.50 -16.04
CA LEU A 256 -2.38 0.35 -17.21
C LEU A 256 -1.23 0.17 -18.21
N SER A 257 -1.53 -0.05 -19.50
CA SER A 257 -0.46 -0.12 -20.51
C SER A 257 -0.77 0.43 -21.90
N HIS A 258 0.24 0.99 -22.57
CA HIS A 258 0.16 1.53 -23.95
C HIS A 258 -0.90 2.63 -24.15
N ILE A 259 -0.82 3.71 -23.37
CA ILE A 259 -1.85 4.79 -23.33
C ILE A 259 -1.23 6.17 -23.60
N ASP A 260 -1.83 6.94 -24.52
CA ASP A 260 -1.64 8.40 -24.55
C ASP A 260 -2.76 9.11 -23.78
N PHE A 261 -2.37 9.96 -22.84
CA PHE A 261 -3.23 10.88 -22.10
C PHE A 261 -3.09 12.30 -22.66
N ARG A 262 -4.08 12.79 -23.41
CA ARG A 262 -4.14 14.15 -23.97
C ARG A 262 -5.04 15.02 -23.09
N LEU A 263 -4.43 15.75 -22.16
CA LEU A 263 -5.12 16.18 -20.94
C LEU A 263 -5.74 17.59 -21.00
N GLY A 264 -5.27 18.48 -21.87
CA GLY A 264 -5.83 19.84 -22.00
C GLY A 264 -5.96 20.55 -20.64
N SER A 265 -7.16 21.00 -20.30
CA SER A 265 -7.47 21.62 -19.00
C SER A 265 -7.41 20.73 -17.75
N ALA A 266 -7.37 19.39 -17.87
CA ALA A 266 -7.57 18.43 -16.76
C ALA A 266 -6.67 18.61 -15.52
N LEU A 267 -7.12 18.03 -14.40
CA LEU A 267 -6.35 17.92 -13.16
C LEU A 267 -5.22 16.90 -13.30
N ALA A 268 -5.53 15.66 -13.72
CA ALA A 268 -4.54 14.60 -13.87
C ALA A 268 -4.91 13.61 -14.99
N GLY A 269 -3.93 12.85 -15.46
CA GLY A 269 -4.18 11.62 -16.23
C GLY A 269 -4.61 10.50 -15.29
N ILE A 270 -3.73 10.12 -14.38
CA ILE A 270 -4.05 9.16 -13.30
C ILE A 270 -4.28 9.93 -12.01
N TYR A 271 -5.37 9.60 -11.32
CA TYR A 271 -5.63 10.00 -9.94
C TYR A 271 -5.62 8.78 -9.04
N GLN A 272 -4.83 8.79 -7.96
CA GLN A 272 -4.65 7.67 -7.02
C GLN A 272 -4.31 6.36 -7.74
N ALA A 273 -3.01 6.08 -7.89
CA ALA A 273 -2.46 4.99 -8.68
C ALA A 273 -2.30 3.68 -7.88
N GLY A 274 -2.00 2.59 -8.59
CA GLY A 274 -1.81 1.24 -8.04
C GLY A 274 -2.27 0.19 -9.05
N ASN A 275 -1.51 -0.83 -9.47
CA ASN A 275 -0.12 -1.12 -9.13
C ASN A 275 0.84 -0.82 -10.31
N VAL A 276 0.61 -1.32 -11.54
CA VAL A 276 1.57 -1.14 -12.64
C VAL A 276 1.13 -0.12 -13.70
N GLY A 277 2.06 0.72 -14.15
CA GLY A 277 1.94 1.53 -15.37
C GLY A 277 3.07 1.24 -16.36
N GLN A 278 2.77 1.02 -17.65
CA GLN A 278 3.78 0.70 -18.67
C GLN A 278 3.50 1.40 -20.01
N ASP A 279 4.50 2.08 -20.60
CA ASP A 279 4.35 2.82 -21.87
C ASP A 279 3.16 3.81 -21.82
N LEU A 280 3.13 4.63 -20.76
CA LEU A 280 2.12 5.67 -20.53
C LEU A 280 2.70 7.04 -20.91
N ARG A 281 1.94 7.86 -21.64
CA ARG A 281 2.44 9.11 -22.22
C ARG A 281 1.50 10.28 -21.96
N PHE A 282 1.93 11.26 -21.19
CA PHE A 282 1.10 12.34 -20.64
C PHE A 282 1.42 13.68 -21.32
N PHE A 283 0.43 14.26 -22.00
CA PHE A 283 0.56 15.51 -22.76
C PHE A 283 -0.36 16.60 -22.19
N GLY A 284 0.23 17.67 -21.65
CA GLY A 284 -0.50 18.75 -20.99
C GLY A 284 -1.14 18.32 -19.67
N GLY A 285 -2.27 18.95 -19.30
CA GLY A 285 -2.90 18.77 -17.99
C GLY A 285 -2.18 19.56 -16.87
N ARG A 286 -2.73 19.52 -15.66
CA ARG A 286 -2.06 20.12 -14.49
C ARG A 286 -0.94 19.23 -13.98
N TYR A 287 -1.28 17.96 -13.77
CA TYR A 287 -0.39 16.85 -13.45
C TYR A 287 -0.56 15.73 -14.49
N GLY A 288 0.43 14.84 -14.60
CA GLY A 288 0.27 13.57 -15.31
C GLY A 288 -0.29 12.50 -14.38
N ILE A 289 0.29 12.39 -13.18
CA ILE A 289 -0.20 11.58 -12.06
C ILE A 289 -0.35 12.48 -10.82
N LEU A 290 -1.47 12.34 -10.12
CA LEU A 290 -1.72 12.91 -8.78
C LEU A 290 -2.16 11.76 -7.86
N THR A 291 -1.40 11.42 -6.83
CA THR A 291 -1.66 10.20 -6.04
C THR A 291 -1.37 10.34 -4.54
N GLU A 292 -2.04 9.52 -3.74
CA GLU A 292 -1.57 9.07 -2.42
C GLU A 292 -1.15 7.58 -2.55
N LYS A 293 -1.02 6.86 -1.45
CA LYS A 293 -0.72 5.41 -1.46
C LYS A 293 -1.74 4.58 -2.28
N PRO A 294 -1.31 3.50 -2.95
CA PRO A 294 -2.22 2.48 -3.53
C PRO A 294 -3.17 1.86 -2.50
N SER A 295 -4.18 1.10 -2.95
CA SER A 295 -5.34 0.68 -2.14
C SER A 295 -5.07 -0.37 -1.04
N ALA A 296 -3.80 -0.55 -0.70
CA ALA A 296 -3.26 -1.43 0.33
C ALA A 296 -1.86 -0.98 0.84
N ALA A 297 -1.41 0.22 0.45
CA ALA A 297 -0.11 0.79 0.79
C ALA A 297 1.16 0.01 0.35
N TRP A 298 1.06 -0.88 -0.66
CA TRP A 298 2.23 -1.35 -1.42
C TRP A 298 2.65 -0.33 -2.50
N GLN A 299 3.68 -0.65 -3.27
CA GLN A 299 4.30 0.20 -4.29
C GLN A 299 3.40 0.48 -5.52
N TYR A 300 3.81 1.49 -6.30
CA TYR A 300 3.36 1.73 -7.68
C TYR A 300 4.58 1.83 -8.62
N THR A 301 4.63 0.95 -9.61
CA THR A 301 5.73 0.86 -10.58
C THR A 301 5.35 1.43 -11.96
N LEU A 302 6.12 2.41 -12.44
CA LEU A 302 5.95 3.09 -13.72
C LEU A 302 7.14 2.90 -14.67
N LEU A 303 6.90 2.14 -15.73
CA LEU A 303 7.87 1.66 -16.71
C LEU A 303 7.74 2.40 -18.04
N ASP A 304 8.89 2.68 -18.68
CA ASP A 304 9.02 3.12 -20.08
C ASP A 304 8.22 4.39 -20.47
N SER A 305 7.78 5.17 -19.48
CA SER A 305 6.76 6.21 -19.64
C SER A 305 7.31 7.62 -19.91
N GLU A 306 6.45 8.55 -20.33
CA GLU A 306 6.85 9.90 -20.75
C GLU A 306 5.84 10.99 -20.34
N PHE A 307 6.35 12.13 -19.88
CA PHE A 307 5.58 13.30 -19.46
C PHE A 307 6.06 14.55 -20.22
N ASP A 308 5.12 15.30 -20.80
CA ASP A 308 5.39 16.55 -21.54
C ASP A 308 4.36 17.66 -21.23
N GLY A 309 4.86 18.80 -20.77
CA GLY A 309 4.09 20.05 -20.70
C GLY A 309 2.99 20.14 -19.63
N GLN A 310 3.06 19.33 -18.57
CA GLN A 310 2.23 19.50 -17.38
C GLN A 310 2.47 20.89 -16.74
N ARG A 311 1.40 21.55 -16.28
CA ARG A 311 1.44 22.95 -15.83
C ARG A 311 2.15 23.17 -14.48
N ASP A 312 2.14 22.19 -13.60
CA ASP A 312 2.59 22.34 -12.21
C ASP A 312 3.76 21.38 -11.89
N ALA A 313 3.52 20.08 -12.00
CA ALA A 313 4.48 18.98 -11.87
C ALA A 313 4.09 17.83 -12.80
N ALA A 314 5.03 16.98 -13.22
CA ALA A 314 4.68 15.78 -13.99
C ALA A 314 3.99 14.71 -13.12
N ILE A 315 4.53 14.48 -11.92
CA ILE A 315 3.94 13.65 -10.87
C ILE A 315 3.87 14.46 -9.57
N ARG A 316 2.75 14.37 -8.85
CA ARG A 316 2.58 14.82 -7.47
C ARG A 316 2.07 13.64 -6.64
N GLU A 317 2.74 13.33 -5.54
CA GLU A 317 2.58 12.05 -4.84
C GLU A 317 2.90 12.10 -3.34
N HIS A 318 2.48 11.09 -2.59
CA HIS A 318 3.07 10.70 -1.30
C HIS A 318 2.73 9.25 -0.97
N GLU A 319 3.60 8.58 -0.20
CA GLU A 319 3.45 7.17 0.24
C GLU A 319 3.08 6.19 -0.90
N ALA A 320 3.45 6.51 -2.14
CA ALA A 320 3.13 5.75 -3.33
C ALA A 320 4.11 4.59 -3.60
N GLY A 321 5.23 4.52 -2.87
CA GLY A 321 6.33 3.59 -3.12
C GLY A 321 6.89 3.74 -4.54
N LEU A 322 6.97 4.99 -5.02
CA LEU A 322 7.00 5.27 -6.46
C LEU A 322 8.29 4.75 -7.11
N THR A 323 8.13 3.74 -7.97
CA THR A 323 9.26 3.08 -8.65
C THR A 323 9.24 3.45 -10.14
N LEU A 324 10.28 4.13 -10.62
CA LEU A 324 10.38 4.61 -12.01
C LEU A 324 11.50 3.89 -12.78
N VAL A 325 11.24 3.39 -13.98
CA VAL A 325 12.25 2.79 -14.87
C VAL A 325 12.14 3.35 -16.30
N ASN A 326 13.24 3.88 -16.85
CA ASN A 326 13.31 4.46 -18.22
C ASN A 326 12.27 5.58 -18.49
N THR A 327 11.81 6.23 -17.43
CA THR A 327 10.77 7.28 -17.46
C THR A 327 11.37 8.65 -17.78
N ARG A 328 10.68 9.42 -18.63
CA ARG A 328 11.13 10.72 -19.14
C ARG A 328 10.21 11.86 -18.73
N PHE A 329 10.78 12.93 -18.19
CA PHE A 329 10.12 14.19 -17.87
C PHE A 329 10.65 15.30 -18.78
N ARG A 330 9.80 15.95 -19.57
CA ARG A 330 10.19 17.08 -20.44
C ARG A 330 9.29 18.31 -20.29
N ASN A 331 9.90 19.50 -20.34
CA ASN A 331 9.22 20.79 -20.43
C ASN A 331 8.20 21.07 -19.30
N VAL A 332 8.47 20.57 -18.09
CA VAL A 332 7.62 20.74 -16.90
C VAL A 332 8.30 21.63 -15.85
N PRO A 333 7.57 22.30 -14.94
CA PRO A 333 8.20 23.05 -13.87
C PRO A 333 8.89 22.12 -12.88
N VAL A 334 8.23 21.05 -12.46
CA VAL A 334 8.76 20.03 -11.55
C VAL A 334 8.61 18.64 -12.20
N GLY A 335 9.59 17.76 -12.00
CA GLY A 335 9.44 16.35 -12.36
C GLY A 335 8.51 15.64 -11.39
N ILE A 336 9.00 15.36 -10.18
CA ILE A 336 8.25 14.68 -9.12
C ILE A 336 8.12 15.62 -7.91
N GLU A 337 6.94 15.73 -7.31
CA GLU A 337 6.67 16.56 -6.13
C GLU A 337 6.02 15.73 -5.01
N ILE A 338 6.81 15.36 -3.99
CA ILE A 338 6.29 14.75 -2.75
C ILE A 338 5.45 15.79 -2.01
N ASP A 339 4.26 15.44 -1.55
CA ASP A 339 3.30 16.35 -0.92
C ASP A 339 3.74 16.91 0.45
N GLU A 340 3.09 17.98 0.92
CA GLU A 340 3.54 18.72 2.11
C GLU A 340 3.23 17.95 3.39
N GLY A 341 4.21 17.85 4.30
CA GLY A 341 4.09 17.05 5.52
C GLY A 341 4.21 15.53 5.33
N TYR A 342 4.48 15.07 4.11
CA TYR A 342 4.58 13.65 3.75
C TYR A 342 5.98 13.25 3.24
N GLY A 343 6.29 11.95 3.33
CA GLY A 343 7.41 11.31 2.64
C GLY A 343 6.94 10.33 1.55
N ASP A 344 7.88 9.73 0.85
CA ASP A 344 7.67 8.54 0.02
C ASP A 344 8.96 7.68 -0.04
N TRP A 345 8.79 6.42 -0.40
CA TRP A 345 9.86 5.53 -0.88
C TRP A 345 10.01 5.68 -2.40
N LEU A 346 10.58 6.80 -2.84
CA LEU A 346 10.73 7.16 -4.25
C LEU A 346 12.05 6.62 -4.83
N TRP A 347 11.99 5.73 -5.82
CA TRP A 347 13.16 5.20 -6.53
C TRP A 347 13.08 5.43 -8.04
N GLY A 348 14.14 5.98 -8.65
CA GLY A 348 14.19 6.23 -10.10
C GLY A 348 15.44 5.68 -10.79
N LYS A 349 15.28 4.60 -11.58
CA LYS A 349 16.33 4.04 -12.44
C LYS A 349 16.21 4.55 -13.88
N ASP A 350 17.33 4.99 -14.46
CA ASP A 350 17.42 5.48 -15.85
C ASP A 350 16.49 6.68 -16.17
N VAL A 351 16.07 7.42 -15.15
CA VAL A 351 15.14 8.55 -15.27
C VAL A 351 15.78 9.73 -16.02
N ARG A 352 15.02 10.37 -16.91
CA ARG A 352 15.52 11.45 -17.78
C ARG A 352 14.75 12.75 -17.61
N PHE A 353 15.43 13.82 -17.17
CA PHE A 353 14.88 15.17 -16.99
C PHE A 353 15.36 16.12 -18.10
N GLU A 354 14.45 16.73 -18.84
CA GLU A 354 14.76 17.69 -19.92
C GLU A 354 13.96 19.00 -19.77
N ASN A 355 14.66 20.12 -19.65
CA ASN A 355 14.07 21.46 -19.47
C ASN A 355 13.16 21.55 -18.24
N VAL A 356 13.54 20.90 -17.12
CA VAL A 356 12.74 20.91 -15.89
C VAL A 356 13.10 22.13 -15.03
N ALA A 357 12.18 23.09 -14.96
CA ALA A 357 12.54 24.49 -14.68
C ALA A 357 12.77 24.85 -13.19
N ARG A 358 12.10 24.17 -12.25
CA ARG A 358 12.16 24.44 -10.79
C ARG A 358 13.01 23.40 -10.05
N ALA A 359 12.74 22.11 -10.26
CA ALA A 359 13.48 20.99 -9.65
C ALA A 359 13.15 19.66 -10.37
N GLY A 360 14.12 18.75 -10.46
CA GLY A 360 13.86 17.36 -10.88
C GLY A 360 12.93 16.63 -9.90
N VAL A 361 13.24 16.71 -8.61
CA VAL A 361 12.39 16.25 -7.50
C VAL A 361 12.24 17.33 -6.42
N ILE A 362 11.04 17.46 -5.84
CA ILE A 362 10.79 18.15 -4.58
C ILE A 362 10.58 17.11 -3.49
N ILE A 363 11.38 17.20 -2.43
CA ILE A 363 11.41 16.30 -1.27
C ILE A 363 10.85 17.05 -0.05
N SER A 364 10.01 16.38 0.74
CA SER A 364 9.30 16.94 1.90
C SER A 364 9.52 16.06 3.14
N ASN A 365 9.08 16.52 4.31
CA ASN A 365 9.15 15.76 5.55
C ASN A 365 10.60 15.33 5.87
N GLU A 366 11.50 16.32 5.93
CA GLU A 366 12.92 16.10 6.16
C GLU A 366 13.21 15.52 7.55
N GLY A 367 14.18 14.60 7.62
CA GLY A 367 14.57 13.94 8.87
C GLY A 367 13.56 12.91 9.39
N ASN A 368 12.68 12.41 8.52
CA ASN A 368 11.73 11.33 8.80
C ASN A 368 12.19 10.03 8.12
N ALA A 369 12.11 8.90 8.82
CA ALA A 369 12.54 7.60 8.28
C ALA A 369 11.70 7.13 7.08
N TYR A 370 10.44 7.56 6.99
CA TYR A 370 9.54 7.32 5.84
C TYR A 370 9.86 8.18 4.59
N THR A 371 10.82 9.10 4.66
CA THR A 371 11.26 9.90 3.51
C THR A 371 12.53 9.29 2.91
N GLN A 372 12.36 8.44 1.88
CA GLN A 372 13.42 7.62 1.30
C GLN A 372 13.49 7.84 -0.22
N VAL A 373 14.42 8.66 -0.70
CA VAL A 373 14.45 9.12 -2.10
C VAL A 373 15.77 8.74 -2.76
N GLY A 374 15.74 7.99 -3.87
CA GLY A 374 16.94 7.53 -4.57
C GLY A 374 16.83 7.54 -6.09
N PHE A 375 17.97 7.73 -6.76
CA PHE A 375 18.07 7.60 -8.22
C PHE A 375 19.35 6.87 -8.63
N ASP A 376 19.25 6.03 -9.66
CA ASP A 376 20.37 5.32 -10.30
C ASP A 376 20.42 5.65 -11.81
N ASN A 377 21.59 6.06 -12.29
CA ASN A 377 21.88 6.43 -13.67
C ASN A 377 20.92 7.48 -14.31
N ALA A 378 20.32 8.35 -13.51
CA ALA A 378 19.48 9.43 -14.03
C ALA A 378 20.29 10.41 -14.91
N VAL A 379 19.66 11.01 -15.91
CA VAL A 379 20.30 11.99 -16.82
C VAL A 379 19.47 13.25 -16.96
N ALA A 380 20.14 14.39 -17.05
CA ALA A 380 19.51 15.71 -17.00
C ALA A 380 20.08 16.68 -18.04
N SER A 381 19.22 17.54 -18.58
CA SER A 381 19.59 18.68 -19.44
C SER A 381 18.64 19.84 -19.21
N GLY A 382 19.16 21.05 -19.01
CA GLY A 382 18.30 22.22 -18.73
C GLY A 382 17.54 22.12 -17.40
N THR A 383 18.04 21.32 -16.46
CA THR A 383 17.47 21.09 -15.12
C THR A 383 18.50 21.54 -14.07
N PRO A 384 18.50 22.82 -13.66
CA PRO A 384 19.58 23.40 -12.86
C PRO A 384 19.57 22.94 -11.39
N VAL A 385 18.39 22.59 -10.86
CA VAL A 385 18.22 21.99 -9.54
C VAL A 385 17.79 20.54 -9.74
N PHE A 386 18.59 19.58 -9.26
CA PHE A 386 18.23 18.18 -9.32
C PHE A 386 17.19 17.84 -8.24
N ALA A 387 17.51 18.14 -6.98
CA ALA A 387 16.59 17.99 -5.85
C ALA A 387 16.42 19.32 -5.11
N ARG A 388 15.19 19.61 -4.69
CA ARG A 388 14.86 20.69 -3.75
C ARG A 388 14.17 20.08 -2.54
N PHE A 389 14.58 20.50 -1.36
CA PHE A 389 13.90 20.19 -0.12
C PHE A 389 12.89 21.31 0.19
N ARG A 390 11.64 20.94 0.52
CA ARG A 390 10.57 21.90 0.81
C ARG A 390 10.81 22.58 2.15
N ASP A 391 11.00 21.79 3.20
CA ASP A 391 10.99 22.20 4.60
C ASP A 391 12.15 23.16 4.95
N SER A 392 13.40 22.77 4.63
CA SER A 392 14.58 23.64 4.81
C SER A 392 14.83 24.63 3.67
N GLY A 393 14.10 24.51 2.55
CA GLY A 393 14.36 25.27 1.32
C GLY A 393 15.68 24.94 0.60
N ARG A 394 16.46 23.98 1.11
CA ARG A 394 17.77 23.55 0.60
C ARG A 394 17.66 22.99 -0.81
N THR A 395 18.72 23.15 -1.62
CA THR A 395 18.77 22.62 -2.99
C THR A 395 20.06 21.85 -3.25
N VAL A 396 19.98 20.91 -4.20
CA VAL A 396 21.11 20.18 -4.77
C VAL A 396 21.16 20.50 -6.26
N ALA A 397 22.18 21.24 -6.68
CA ALA A 397 22.33 21.72 -8.05
C ALA A 397 22.86 20.65 -9.00
N GLY A 398 22.48 20.73 -10.26
CA GLY A 398 23.13 19.97 -11.33
C GLY A 398 24.53 20.50 -11.64
N PRO A 399 25.57 19.65 -11.78
CA PRO A 399 26.96 20.11 -11.96
C PRO A 399 27.26 20.77 -13.32
N ALA A 400 26.31 20.78 -14.26
CA ALA A 400 26.43 21.42 -15.57
C ALA A 400 25.06 21.60 -16.23
N ALA A 401 25.00 22.26 -17.39
CA ALA A 401 23.78 22.36 -18.20
C ALA A 401 23.28 20.99 -18.75
N ARG A 402 24.15 19.97 -18.79
CA ARG A 402 23.87 18.56 -19.10
C ARG A 402 24.70 17.67 -18.19
N TYR A 403 24.11 16.67 -17.56
CA TYR A 403 24.81 15.79 -16.61
C TYR A 403 24.17 14.42 -16.50
N ARG A 404 24.94 13.47 -15.97
CA ARG A 404 24.47 12.19 -15.42
C ARG A 404 24.59 12.24 -13.91
N VAL A 405 23.59 11.73 -13.21
CA VAL A 405 23.63 11.38 -11.80
C VAL A 405 23.76 9.86 -11.75
N LYS A 406 24.88 9.35 -11.22
CA LYS A 406 25.13 7.92 -11.10
C LYS A 406 24.39 7.34 -9.90
N GLU A 407 24.52 7.96 -8.74
CA GLU A 407 23.74 7.66 -7.54
C GLU A 407 23.26 8.99 -6.94
N PHE A 408 21.97 9.11 -6.61
CA PHE A 408 21.47 10.09 -5.64
C PHE A 408 20.79 9.34 -4.51
N THR A 409 20.89 9.86 -3.28
CA THR A 409 20.11 9.35 -2.15
C THR A 409 19.81 10.45 -1.14
N TYR A 410 18.59 10.44 -0.60
CA TYR A 410 18.20 11.13 0.62
C TYR A 410 17.40 10.18 1.52
N GLY A 411 17.57 10.33 2.84
CA GLY A 411 16.83 9.58 3.85
C GLY A 411 17.76 8.92 4.87
N LEU A 412 17.22 8.03 5.70
CA LEU A 412 17.99 7.33 6.72
C LEU A 412 19.01 6.38 6.06
N THR A 413 20.30 6.63 6.26
CA THR A 413 21.40 5.82 5.75
C THR A 413 22.01 5.00 6.88
N VAL A 414 21.96 3.67 6.74
CA VAL A 414 22.59 2.72 7.67
C VAL A 414 24.04 2.50 7.21
N PRO A 415 25.07 2.85 8.00
CA PRO A 415 26.46 2.79 7.54
C PRO A 415 26.99 1.37 7.29
N ALA A 416 26.53 0.41 8.10
CA ALA A 416 26.85 -1.02 8.03
C ALA A 416 25.84 -1.82 8.89
N ILE A 417 25.81 -3.15 8.76
CA ILE A 417 25.03 -4.01 9.66
C ILE A 417 25.53 -3.84 11.11
N GLY A 418 24.62 -3.82 12.10
CA GLY A 418 24.92 -3.55 13.51
C GLY A 418 25.04 -2.07 13.89
N GLN A 419 24.87 -1.13 12.95
CA GLN A 419 24.94 0.31 13.19
C GLN A 419 23.56 0.98 13.11
N THR A 420 23.37 2.07 13.86
CA THR A 420 22.16 2.91 13.77
C THR A 420 22.22 3.80 12.52
N GLY A 421 21.07 4.03 11.91
CA GLY A 421 20.92 4.90 10.74
C GLY A 421 21.07 6.38 11.08
N ARG A 422 21.47 7.18 10.09
CA ARG A 422 21.52 8.65 10.18
C ARG A 422 21.09 9.28 8.86
N PHE A 423 20.42 10.42 8.92
CA PHE A 423 19.95 11.11 7.72
C PHE A 423 21.12 11.71 6.93
N GLU A 424 21.20 11.41 5.63
CA GLU A 424 22.21 11.94 4.73
C GLU A 424 21.60 12.44 3.42
N THR A 425 22.37 13.23 2.66
CA THR A 425 22.12 13.50 1.23
C THR A 425 23.39 13.15 0.46
N ARG A 426 23.28 12.30 -0.56
CA ARG A 426 24.40 11.87 -1.42
C ARG A 426 24.08 12.14 -2.89
N MET A 427 25.10 12.53 -3.65
CA MET A 427 25.02 12.68 -5.10
C MET A 427 26.39 12.43 -5.74
N ASP A 428 26.48 11.39 -6.57
CA ASP A 428 27.58 11.16 -7.51
C ASP A 428 27.10 11.61 -8.90
N ALA A 429 27.65 12.71 -9.44
CA ALA A 429 27.18 13.28 -10.70
C ALA A 429 28.31 13.92 -11.52
N ALA A 430 28.23 13.75 -12.85
CA ALA A 430 29.25 14.18 -13.80
C ALA A 430 28.66 14.93 -15.00
N PRO A 431 29.29 16.02 -15.48
CA PRO A 431 28.91 16.71 -16.71
C PRO A 431 28.92 15.81 -17.96
N LEU A 432 27.99 16.07 -18.89
CA LEU A 432 27.89 15.39 -20.19
C LEU A 432 28.08 16.37 -21.34
N ARG A 433 28.83 15.96 -22.39
CA ARG A 433 28.95 16.74 -23.64
C ARG A 433 27.61 16.77 -24.40
N ALA A 434 26.95 15.62 -24.49
CA ALA A 434 25.62 15.44 -25.06
C ALA A 434 24.84 14.42 -24.22
N LEU A 435 23.51 14.46 -24.27
CA LEU A 435 22.68 13.41 -23.68
C LEU A 435 22.89 12.08 -24.43
N PRO A 436 22.82 10.92 -23.74
CA PRO A 436 22.79 9.63 -24.41
C PRO A 436 21.49 9.46 -25.21
N ALA A 437 21.46 8.44 -26.07
CA ALA A 437 20.22 7.91 -26.62
C ALA A 437 19.29 7.43 -25.49
N ARG A 438 17.97 7.36 -25.76
CA ARG A 438 17.05 6.66 -24.84
C ARG A 438 17.44 5.18 -24.79
N ARG A 439 17.30 4.53 -23.62
CA ARG A 439 17.45 3.07 -23.53
C ARG A 439 16.32 2.40 -24.31
N ALA A 440 16.53 1.15 -24.73
CA ALA A 440 15.44 0.30 -25.18
C ALA A 440 14.41 0.14 -24.04
N PRO A 441 13.13 -0.14 -24.35
CA PRO A 441 12.12 -0.43 -23.33
C PRO A 441 12.57 -1.52 -22.37
N ALA A 442 12.26 -1.35 -21.07
CA ALA A 442 12.51 -2.35 -20.03
C ALA A 442 11.63 -3.59 -20.24
N ILE A 443 10.39 -3.41 -20.73
CA ILE A 443 9.50 -4.51 -21.10
C ILE A 443 9.55 -4.76 -22.62
N ARG A 444 9.85 -6.00 -22.99
CA ARG A 444 9.94 -6.43 -24.39
C ARG A 444 8.54 -6.59 -24.99
N ALA A 445 8.25 -5.84 -26.06
CA ALA A 445 6.98 -5.91 -26.77
C ALA A 445 6.62 -7.33 -27.27
N LEU A 446 5.34 -7.70 -27.13
CA LEU A 446 4.79 -8.94 -27.67
C LEU A 446 4.79 -8.91 -29.22
N PRO A 447 4.84 -10.09 -29.89
CA PRO A 447 4.54 -10.18 -31.32
C PRO A 447 3.13 -9.65 -31.63
N GLY A 448 2.92 -8.94 -32.73
CA GLY A 448 1.60 -8.41 -33.10
C GLY A 448 0.55 -9.49 -33.32
N THR A 449 -0.73 -9.21 -33.00
CA THR A 449 -1.80 -10.22 -32.89
C THR A 449 -2.04 -11.07 -34.14
N ALA A 450 -1.76 -10.55 -35.34
CA ALA A 450 -1.83 -11.31 -36.59
C ALA A 450 -0.84 -12.49 -36.71
N SER A 451 0.11 -12.63 -35.77
CA SER A 451 1.06 -13.75 -35.70
C SER A 451 0.67 -14.85 -34.71
N TRP A 452 -0.45 -14.69 -34.00
CA TRP A 452 -0.85 -15.56 -32.89
C TRP A 452 -1.63 -16.78 -33.38
N ALA A 453 -1.12 -17.98 -33.16
CA ALA A 453 -1.89 -19.21 -33.38
C ALA A 453 -2.75 -19.50 -32.14
N ASN A 454 -4.07 -19.56 -32.32
CA ASN A 454 -5.01 -19.88 -31.23
C ASN A 454 -4.95 -21.37 -30.90
N VAL A 455 -4.68 -21.73 -29.65
CA VAL A 455 -4.59 -23.14 -29.22
C VAL A 455 -5.88 -23.92 -29.48
N ARG A 456 -7.05 -23.26 -29.43
CA ARG A 456 -8.35 -23.92 -29.69
C ARG A 456 -8.48 -24.40 -31.14
N ASP A 457 -7.94 -23.66 -32.09
CA ASP A 457 -7.93 -24.03 -33.51
C ASP A 457 -6.94 -25.17 -33.82
N LEU A 458 -5.98 -25.40 -32.90
CA LEU A 458 -5.05 -26.53 -32.93
C LEU A 458 -5.58 -27.78 -32.19
N GLY A 459 -6.83 -27.74 -31.70
CA GLY A 459 -7.52 -28.87 -31.06
C GLY A 459 -7.32 -28.98 -29.54
N ILE A 460 -6.72 -27.98 -28.89
CA ILE A 460 -6.63 -27.88 -27.43
C ILE A 460 -7.99 -27.40 -26.88
N LYS A 461 -8.51 -28.03 -25.84
CA LYS A 461 -9.89 -27.79 -25.38
C LYS A 461 -10.03 -26.73 -24.29
N GLY A 462 -9.12 -26.64 -23.33
CA GLY A 462 -9.19 -25.67 -22.24
C GLY A 462 -10.50 -25.74 -21.43
N ASP A 463 -11.04 -26.94 -21.23
CA ASP A 463 -12.37 -27.21 -20.63
C ASP A 463 -12.32 -27.57 -19.12
N GLY A 464 -11.13 -27.63 -18.52
CA GLY A 464 -10.89 -27.98 -17.12
C GLY A 464 -10.88 -29.48 -16.80
N SER A 465 -11.27 -30.34 -17.74
CA SER A 465 -11.50 -31.78 -17.52
C SER A 465 -10.70 -32.69 -18.46
N SER A 466 -10.57 -32.32 -19.73
CA SER A 466 -9.81 -33.04 -20.74
C SER A 466 -8.31 -32.89 -20.50
N ASP A 467 -7.55 -33.95 -20.81
CA ASP A 467 -6.09 -33.89 -20.75
C ASP A 467 -5.53 -33.28 -22.06
N ASP A 468 -5.15 -32.00 -21.99
CA ASP A 468 -4.64 -31.25 -23.14
C ASP A 468 -3.12 -31.45 -23.36
N THR A 469 -2.41 -32.19 -22.48
CA THR A 469 -0.93 -32.23 -22.43
C THR A 469 -0.28 -32.52 -23.78
N ALA A 470 -0.73 -33.59 -24.46
CA ALA A 470 -0.15 -34.03 -25.74
C ALA A 470 -0.54 -33.15 -26.94
N ALA A 471 -1.61 -32.35 -26.81
CA ALA A 471 -2.00 -31.37 -27.82
C ALA A 471 -1.22 -30.06 -27.61
N LEU A 472 -1.10 -29.59 -26.37
CA LEU A 472 -0.32 -28.42 -25.98
C LEU A 472 1.17 -28.58 -26.30
N GLN A 473 1.81 -29.70 -25.96
CA GLN A 473 3.21 -29.92 -26.33
C GLN A 473 3.41 -29.85 -27.84
N ARG A 474 2.56 -30.53 -28.63
CA ARG A 474 2.62 -30.48 -30.10
C ARG A 474 2.44 -29.06 -30.63
N ALA A 475 1.53 -28.27 -30.06
CA ALA A 475 1.35 -26.87 -30.41
C ALA A 475 2.63 -26.06 -30.12
N ILE A 476 3.24 -26.25 -28.94
CA ILE A 476 4.49 -25.60 -28.54
C ILE A 476 5.65 -25.99 -29.46
N ASP A 477 5.77 -27.26 -29.85
CA ASP A 477 6.83 -27.75 -30.75
C ASP A 477 6.75 -27.09 -32.14
N THR A 478 5.53 -26.98 -32.66
CA THR A 478 5.22 -26.58 -34.05
C THR A 478 5.01 -25.09 -34.27
N HIS A 479 4.57 -24.35 -33.25
CA HIS A 479 4.24 -22.93 -33.37
C HIS A 479 5.08 -22.07 -32.42
N ARG A 480 5.64 -20.98 -32.96
CA ARG A 480 6.43 -20.03 -32.16
C ARG A 480 5.57 -19.20 -31.21
N VAL A 481 4.40 -18.75 -31.65
CA VAL A 481 3.54 -17.82 -30.91
C VAL A 481 2.15 -18.46 -30.73
N LEU A 482 1.80 -18.75 -29.48
CA LEU A 482 0.54 -19.37 -29.08
C LEU A 482 -0.29 -18.41 -28.26
N TYR A 483 -1.53 -18.21 -28.69
CA TYR A 483 -2.56 -17.49 -27.94
C TYR A 483 -3.50 -18.48 -27.26
N PHE A 484 -3.74 -18.23 -25.97
CA PHE A 484 -4.63 -18.97 -25.10
C PHE A 484 -5.84 -18.09 -24.81
N PRO A 485 -6.99 -18.35 -25.45
CA PRO A 485 -8.27 -17.81 -24.99
C PRO A 485 -8.56 -18.26 -23.56
N ALA A 486 -9.43 -17.54 -22.85
CA ALA A 486 -9.89 -17.93 -21.53
C ALA A 486 -10.38 -19.39 -21.50
N GLY A 487 -10.02 -20.11 -20.44
CA GLY A 487 -10.11 -21.56 -20.35
C GLY A 487 -9.16 -22.15 -19.31
N PHE A 488 -9.42 -23.41 -18.96
CA PHE A 488 -8.70 -24.17 -17.96
C PHE A 488 -8.03 -25.36 -18.65
N TYR A 489 -6.75 -25.21 -18.96
CA TYR A 489 -5.95 -26.13 -19.75
C TYR A 489 -5.32 -27.18 -18.83
N ARG A 490 -6.06 -28.26 -18.60
CA ARG A 490 -5.66 -29.33 -17.67
C ARG A 490 -4.60 -30.23 -18.30
N VAL A 491 -3.50 -30.45 -17.59
CA VAL A 491 -2.40 -31.33 -17.99
C VAL A 491 -2.05 -32.35 -16.90
N SER A 492 -1.38 -33.43 -17.28
CA SER A 492 -0.88 -34.47 -16.36
C SER A 492 0.65 -34.67 -16.40
N ASP A 493 1.33 -34.01 -17.34
CA ASP A 493 2.79 -33.96 -17.38
C ASP A 493 3.33 -32.60 -17.88
N ARG A 494 4.63 -32.40 -17.72
CA ARG A 494 5.40 -31.19 -18.05
C ARG A 494 5.24 -30.76 -19.51
N LEU A 495 4.95 -29.48 -19.71
CA LEU A 495 5.14 -28.79 -20.99
C LEU A 495 6.56 -28.21 -21.09
N THR A 496 7.22 -28.41 -22.23
CA THR A 496 8.60 -27.97 -22.48
C THR A 496 8.62 -26.95 -23.62
N LEU A 497 9.08 -25.73 -23.36
CA LEU A 497 9.14 -24.64 -24.33
C LEU A 497 10.29 -24.78 -25.31
N ARG A 498 10.10 -24.26 -26.53
CA ARG A 498 11.19 -23.98 -27.47
C ARG A 498 12.08 -22.84 -26.94
N PRO A 499 13.32 -22.69 -27.45
CA PRO A 499 14.15 -21.51 -27.18
C PRO A 499 13.51 -20.17 -27.53
N ASP A 500 12.51 -20.12 -28.42
CA ASP A 500 11.90 -18.88 -28.92
C ASP A 500 10.38 -18.79 -28.72
N SER A 501 9.78 -19.73 -27.96
CA SER A 501 8.35 -19.79 -27.69
C SER A 501 7.80 -18.51 -27.06
N VAL A 502 6.60 -18.12 -27.47
CA VAL A 502 5.83 -17.02 -26.91
C VAL A 502 4.44 -17.55 -26.57
N LEU A 503 4.10 -17.63 -25.28
CA LEU A 503 2.76 -17.99 -24.81
C LEU A 503 2.05 -16.74 -24.30
N ILE A 504 0.81 -16.50 -24.75
CA ILE A 504 0.05 -15.29 -24.43
C ILE A 504 -1.37 -15.66 -23.97
N GLY A 505 -1.75 -15.24 -22.77
CA GLY A 505 -3.13 -15.06 -22.34
C GLY A 505 -3.48 -13.57 -22.21
N LEU A 506 -4.72 -13.25 -21.83
CA LEU A 506 -5.14 -11.86 -21.52
C LEU A 506 -5.57 -11.67 -20.05
N HIS A 507 -5.72 -12.76 -19.31
CA HIS A 507 -6.28 -12.72 -17.96
C HIS A 507 -5.83 -13.98 -17.18
N PRO A 508 -4.86 -13.86 -16.26
CA PRO A 508 -4.21 -15.02 -15.65
C PRO A 508 -5.13 -15.82 -14.72
N SER A 509 -6.11 -15.19 -14.05
CA SER A 509 -7.13 -15.91 -13.27
C SER A 509 -8.19 -16.65 -14.11
N LEU A 510 -8.38 -16.31 -15.40
CA LEU A 510 -9.35 -16.93 -16.32
C LEU A 510 -8.70 -17.77 -17.44
N THR A 511 -7.38 -17.71 -17.58
CA THR A 511 -6.59 -18.40 -18.60
C THR A 511 -5.47 -19.17 -17.89
N ARG A 512 -5.75 -20.42 -17.51
CA ARG A 512 -4.90 -21.21 -16.61
C ARG A 512 -4.41 -22.50 -17.23
N ILE A 513 -3.12 -22.79 -17.07
CA ILE A 513 -2.59 -24.15 -17.23
C ILE A 513 -2.56 -24.79 -15.83
N THR A 514 -3.32 -25.86 -15.65
CA THR A 514 -3.51 -26.53 -14.35
C THR A 514 -2.99 -27.96 -14.42
N LEU A 515 -2.02 -28.29 -13.57
CA LEU A 515 -1.59 -29.66 -13.33
C LEU A 515 -2.67 -30.42 -12.56
N ALA A 516 -3.00 -31.62 -13.01
CA ALA A 516 -3.92 -32.49 -12.29
C ALA A 516 -3.33 -32.94 -10.95
N ASP A 517 -4.13 -32.89 -9.87
CA ASP A 517 -3.75 -33.46 -8.57
C ASP A 517 -3.36 -34.94 -8.68
N ASP A 518 -2.37 -35.35 -7.87
CA ASP A 518 -1.85 -36.72 -7.80
C ASP A 518 -1.30 -37.26 -9.14
N SER A 519 -0.73 -36.38 -9.98
CA SER A 519 -0.16 -36.74 -11.28
C SER A 519 1.06 -37.67 -11.11
N PRO A 520 1.10 -38.87 -11.73
CA PRO A 520 2.08 -39.91 -11.39
C PRO A 520 3.57 -39.49 -11.44
N ALA A 521 3.95 -38.59 -12.35
CA ALA A 521 5.33 -38.12 -12.50
C ALA A 521 5.79 -37.14 -11.40
N TYR A 522 4.86 -36.63 -10.58
CA TYR A 522 5.10 -35.64 -9.53
C TYR A 522 5.01 -36.22 -8.10
N ARG A 523 4.73 -37.52 -7.98
CA ARG A 523 4.64 -38.25 -6.71
C ARG A 523 6.02 -38.55 -6.10
N GLY A 524 6.02 -38.74 -4.78
CA GLY A 524 7.14 -39.29 -4.02
C GLY A 524 8.34 -38.35 -3.84
N ILE A 525 9.44 -38.89 -3.31
CA ILE A 525 10.70 -38.15 -3.13
C ILE A 525 11.47 -38.16 -4.45
N GLY A 526 11.96 -37.00 -4.88
CA GLY A 526 12.80 -36.86 -6.07
C GLY A 526 13.00 -35.40 -6.45
N SER A 527 13.82 -35.13 -7.47
CA SER A 527 14.05 -33.76 -7.96
C SER A 527 12.75 -33.05 -8.35
N PRO A 528 12.73 -31.70 -8.35
CA PRO A 528 11.61 -30.95 -8.88
C PRO A 528 11.29 -31.35 -10.33
N ARG A 529 10.01 -31.26 -10.69
CA ARG A 529 9.48 -31.42 -12.04
C ARG A 529 8.60 -30.21 -12.34
N ALA A 530 8.87 -29.55 -13.45
CA ALA A 530 8.14 -28.35 -13.83
C ALA A 530 6.77 -28.69 -14.43
N LEU A 531 5.77 -27.86 -14.16
CA LEU A 531 4.58 -27.77 -15.02
C LEU A 531 4.96 -27.18 -16.38
N LEU A 532 5.68 -26.05 -16.39
CA LEU A 532 6.23 -25.42 -17.59
C LEU A 532 7.75 -25.26 -17.47
N GLU A 533 8.52 -25.78 -18.41
CA GLU A 533 9.99 -25.74 -18.42
C GLU A 533 10.53 -24.98 -19.63
N SER A 534 11.40 -23.99 -19.42
CA SER A 534 12.03 -23.25 -20.52
C SER A 534 13.36 -23.84 -20.99
N ALA A 535 13.64 -23.70 -22.29
CA ALA A 535 14.91 -24.10 -22.88
C ALA A 535 16.05 -23.19 -22.39
N LYS A 536 17.19 -23.81 -22.06
CA LYS A 536 18.38 -23.12 -21.54
C LYS A 536 18.89 -22.06 -22.52
N GLY A 537 19.13 -20.84 -22.03
CA GLY A 537 19.61 -19.72 -22.84
C GLY A 537 18.62 -19.19 -23.89
N GLY A 538 17.35 -19.62 -23.85
CA GLY A 538 16.32 -19.16 -24.78
C GLY A 538 15.94 -17.68 -24.63
N THR A 539 15.11 -17.19 -25.55
CA THR A 539 14.53 -15.83 -25.59
C THR A 539 13.00 -15.90 -25.45
N ALA A 540 12.50 -16.88 -24.71
CA ALA A 540 11.08 -17.17 -24.58
C ALA A 540 10.31 -16.04 -23.89
N ILE A 541 8.99 -15.98 -24.13
CA ILE A 541 8.05 -15.09 -23.47
C ILE A 541 6.88 -15.91 -22.91
N VAL A 542 6.48 -15.65 -21.67
CA VAL A 542 5.22 -16.12 -21.09
C VAL A 542 4.49 -14.90 -20.53
N SER A 543 3.33 -14.56 -21.09
CA SER A 543 2.57 -13.36 -20.70
C SER A 543 1.08 -13.64 -20.45
N GLY A 544 0.50 -13.03 -19.40
CA GLY A 544 -0.95 -13.01 -19.14
C GLY A 544 -1.60 -14.35 -18.78
N LEU A 545 -0.84 -15.29 -18.21
CA LEU A 545 -1.23 -16.68 -17.93
C LEU A 545 -1.19 -17.02 -16.44
N GLY A 546 -2.13 -17.85 -16.00
CA GLY A 546 -2.08 -18.51 -14.70
C GLY A 546 -1.42 -19.89 -14.79
N LEU A 547 -0.53 -20.19 -13.86
CA LEU A 547 0.13 -21.49 -13.69
C LEU A 547 -0.28 -22.08 -12.33
N ASP A 548 -0.79 -23.30 -12.33
CA ASP A 548 -1.45 -23.93 -11.17
C ASP A 548 -0.95 -25.37 -11.04
N THR A 549 -0.31 -25.69 -9.92
CA THR A 549 0.32 -27.00 -9.68
C THR A 549 -0.59 -28.03 -8.98
N GLY A 550 -1.83 -27.67 -8.66
CA GLY A 550 -2.67 -28.45 -7.74
C GLY A 550 -2.14 -28.42 -6.30
N GLY A 551 -2.75 -29.19 -5.40
CA GLY A 551 -2.32 -29.31 -4.00
C GLY A 551 -1.56 -30.60 -3.67
N ILE A 552 -1.71 -31.65 -4.48
CA ILE A 552 -1.28 -33.03 -4.19
C ILE A 552 -0.17 -33.48 -5.16
N ASN A 553 0.73 -32.57 -5.55
CA ASN A 553 1.84 -32.84 -6.48
C ASN A 553 3.20 -32.46 -5.85
N PRO A 554 3.76 -33.27 -4.92
CA PRO A 554 4.85 -32.83 -4.03
C PRO A 554 6.18 -32.51 -4.73
N ARG A 555 6.37 -32.93 -5.99
CA ARG A 555 7.55 -32.57 -6.79
C ARG A 555 7.33 -31.42 -7.76
N ALA A 556 6.15 -30.79 -7.76
CA ALA A 556 5.85 -29.71 -8.70
C ALA A 556 6.61 -28.41 -8.40
N THR A 557 6.93 -27.69 -9.47
CA THR A 557 7.25 -26.26 -9.53
C THR A 557 6.51 -25.71 -10.76
N ALA A 558 5.90 -24.52 -10.69
CA ALA A 558 5.01 -24.08 -11.76
C ALA A 558 5.78 -23.63 -13.02
N LEU A 559 6.86 -22.86 -12.84
CA LEU A 559 7.76 -22.43 -13.92
C LEU A 559 9.21 -22.71 -13.58
N LEU A 560 9.85 -23.60 -14.34
CA LEU A 560 11.28 -23.84 -14.28
C LEU A 560 11.98 -23.03 -15.37
N TRP A 561 12.63 -21.94 -14.97
CA TRP A 561 13.20 -20.95 -15.86
C TRP A 561 14.72 -21.09 -16.01
N ARG A 562 15.16 -21.32 -17.25
CA ARG A 562 16.58 -21.37 -17.65
C ARG A 562 16.85 -20.49 -18.89
N ALA A 563 15.86 -19.72 -19.34
CA ALA A 563 15.99 -18.83 -20.49
C ALA A 563 16.94 -17.66 -20.17
N GLY A 564 17.54 -17.06 -21.20
CA GLY A 564 18.59 -16.06 -21.07
C GLY A 564 18.09 -14.64 -20.80
N GLU A 565 19.04 -13.71 -20.75
CA GLU A 565 18.87 -12.27 -20.45
C GLU A 565 17.80 -11.53 -21.28
N THR A 566 17.47 -11.99 -22.49
CA THR A 566 16.45 -11.35 -23.36
C THR A 566 15.08 -12.05 -23.33
N SER A 567 14.85 -12.94 -22.37
CA SER A 567 13.57 -13.60 -22.11
C SER A 567 12.66 -12.79 -21.18
N LEU A 568 11.36 -13.09 -21.16
CA LEU A 568 10.35 -12.33 -20.40
C LEU A 568 9.31 -13.25 -19.74
N VAL A 569 8.99 -12.96 -18.48
CA VAL A 569 7.80 -13.47 -17.76
C VAL A 569 7.02 -12.24 -17.28
N ASP A 570 5.74 -12.12 -17.64
CA ASP A 570 5.00 -10.85 -17.61
C ASP A 570 3.52 -11.05 -17.30
N ASP A 571 2.95 -10.40 -16.27
CA ASP A 571 1.52 -10.60 -15.92
C ASP A 571 1.16 -12.09 -15.70
N VAL A 572 2.14 -12.89 -15.24
CA VAL A 572 1.98 -14.31 -14.95
C VAL A 572 1.66 -14.50 -13.47
N ARG A 573 0.65 -15.31 -13.20
CA ARG A 573 0.21 -15.63 -11.84
C ARG A 573 0.49 -17.09 -11.49
N PHE A 574 0.91 -17.35 -10.27
CA PHE A 574 1.16 -18.70 -9.76
C PHE A 574 0.10 -18.99 -8.68
N LEU A 575 -0.75 -19.99 -8.92
CA LEU A 575 -1.94 -20.25 -8.12
C LEU A 575 -1.83 -21.56 -7.33
N GLY A 576 -2.50 -21.59 -6.17
CA GLY A 576 -2.69 -22.80 -5.37
C GLY A 576 -3.33 -22.51 -4.01
N GLY A 577 -2.97 -21.38 -3.39
CA GLY A 577 -3.45 -21.02 -2.05
C GLY A 577 -4.44 -19.87 -2.07
N HIS A 578 -4.21 -18.89 -1.18
CA HIS A 578 -4.98 -17.65 -1.07
C HIS A 578 -5.16 -16.94 -2.43
N GLY A 579 -6.19 -16.10 -2.54
CA GLY A 579 -6.46 -15.37 -3.79
C GLY A 579 -7.07 -16.22 -4.92
N THR A 580 -7.05 -17.56 -4.83
CA THR A 580 -7.40 -18.44 -5.96
C THR A 580 -8.92 -18.52 -6.15
N ASN A 581 -9.38 -18.34 -7.39
CA ASN A 581 -10.77 -18.58 -7.78
C ASN A 581 -10.90 -19.98 -8.44
N ALA A 582 -12.06 -20.62 -8.36
CA ALA A 582 -12.40 -21.82 -9.10
C ALA A 582 -12.87 -21.50 -10.54
N ALA A 583 -13.14 -22.53 -11.34
CA ALA A 583 -13.43 -22.38 -12.77
C ALA A 583 -14.80 -21.73 -13.08
N ASP A 584 -15.72 -21.73 -12.11
CA ASP A 584 -17.00 -21.01 -12.14
C ASP A 584 -16.88 -19.54 -11.68
N GLY A 585 -15.70 -19.13 -11.20
CA GLY A 585 -15.43 -17.81 -10.65
C GLY A 585 -15.70 -17.67 -9.14
N SER A 586 -16.10 -18.73 -8.44
CA SER A 586 -16.19 -18.73 -6.97
C SER A 586 -14.81 -18.63 -6.32
N ARG A 587 -14.73 -18.12 -5.09
CA ARG A 587 -13.46 -18.03 -4.33
C ARG A 587 -13.17 -19.38 -3.66
N ILE A 588 -11.96 -19.89 -3.80
CA ILE A 588 -11.48 -21.02 -3.02
C ILE A 588 -11.03 -20.51 -1.65
N ASP A 589 -11.48 -21.18 -0.60
CA ASP A 589 -11.00 -20.96 0.77
C ASP A 589 -9.90 -22.00 1.08
N PRO A 590 -8.64 -21.60 1.32
CA PRO A 590 -7.56 -22.52 1.62
C PRO A 590 -7.56 -22.96 3.10
N TYR A 591 -8.55 -22.56 3.92
CA TYR A 591 -8.56 -22.80 5.36
C TYR A 591 -9.63 -23.79 5.81
N ASN A 592 -9.22 -24.73 6.67
CA ASN A 592 -10.12 -25.44 7.57
C ASN A 592 -10.74 -24.47 8.60
N ALA A 593 -11.77 -24.91 9.32
CA ALA A 593 -12.62 -24.05 10.16
C ALA A 593 -11.93 -23.31 11.34
N ASN A 594 -10.63 -23.51 11.57
CA ASN A 594 -9.83 -22.78 12.54
C ASN A 594 -8.50 -22.22 11.97
N HIS A 595 -8.35 -22.15 10.64
CA HIS A 595 -7.19 -21.58 9.94
C HIS A 595 -5.85 -22.22 10.34
N THR A 596 -5.80 -23.56 10.39
CA THR A 596 -4.59 -24.35 10.74
C THR A 596 -4.06 -25.26 9.65
N ALA A 597 -4.87 -25.59 8.62
CA ALA A 597 -4.50 -26.39 7.45
C ALA A 597 -5.54 -26.23 6.31
N ASP A 598 -5.29 -26.82 5.14
CA ASP A 598 -6.29 -26.98 4.06
C ASP A 598 -7.50 -27.84 4.50
N PRO A 599 -8.73 -27.57 3.99
CA PRO A 599 -9.90 -28.44 4.20
C PRO A 599 -9.72 -29.89 3.72
N ASP A 600 -8.91 -30.13 2.69
CA ASP A 600 -8.53 -31.46 2.21
C ASP A 600 -7.17 -31.86 2.82
N PRO A 601 -7.11 -32.80 3.79
CA PRO A 601 -5.88 -33.15 4.50
C PRO A 601 -4.81 -33.81 3.61
N ARG A 602 -5.09 -34.05 2.32
CA ARG A 602 -4.11 -34.48 1.31
C ARG A 602 -3.32 -33.31 0.72
N LYS A 603 -3.88 -32.10 0.76
CA LYS A 603 -3.27 -30.87 0.26
C LYS A 603 -2.42 -30.23 1.36
N ARG A 604 -1.14 -30.61 1.38
CA ARG A 604 -0.21 -30.15 2.40
C ARG A 604 0.40 -28.78 2.02
N TRP A 605 0.20 -27.77 2.86
CA TRP A 605 1.04 -26.56 2.90
C TRP A 605 2.50 -26.95 3.17
N ASP A 606 3.48 -26.27 2.57
CA ASP A 606 4.88 -26.76 2.50
C ASP A 606 4.99 -28.17 1.88
N GLY A 607 4.21 -28.44 0.83
CA GLY A 607 4.13 -29.74 0.17
C GLY A 607 4.95 -29.85 -1.10
N GLN A 608 5.28 -28.73 -1.75
CA GLN A 608 5.79 -28.65 -3.13
C GLN A 608 7.05 -27.76 -3.23
N TYR A 609 7.75 -27.83 -4.36
CA TYR A 609 8.84 -26.91 -4.65
C TYR A 609 8.34 -25.52 -5.03
N SER A 610 9.27 -24.57 -5.16
CA SER A 610 8.97 -23.14 -5.35
C SER A 610 8.11 -22.86 -6.57
N SER A 611 7.22 -21.86 -6.48
CA SER A 611 6.27 -21.50 -7.54
C SER A 611 6.98 -21.14 -8.85
N LEU A 612 7.94 -20.20 -8.77
CA LEU A 612 8.91 -19.88 -9.80
C LEU A 612 10.30 -20.36 -9.36
N TRP A 613 10.95 -21.21 -10.17
CA TRP A 613 12.36 -21.57 -9.96
C TRP A 613 13.22 -21.17 -11.16
N VAL A 614 14.04 -20.13 -10.99
CA VAL A 614 15.06 -19.71 -11.94
C VAL A 614 16.38 -20.41 -11.60
N THR A 615 16.96 -21.14 -12.55
CA THR A 615 18.19 -21.92 -12.30
C THR A 615 19.03 -22.17 -13.55
N ASP A 616 20.18 -22.83 -13.37
CA ASP A 616 21.05 -23.33 -14.45
C ASP A 616 21.41 -22.28 -15.51
N GLY A 617 21.78 -21.08 -15.06
CA GLY A 617 22.07 -19.94 -15.94
C GLY A 617 20.85 -19.18 -16.48
N GLY A 618 19.66 -19.36 -15.89
CA GLY A 618 18.47 -18.57 -16.19
C GLY A 618 18.56 -17.10 -15.77
N GLY A 619 17.85 -16.23 -16.47
CA GLY A 619 17.73 -14.79 -16.23
C GLY A 619 16.62 -14.17 -17.09
N GLY A 620 16.71 -12.87 -17.38
CA GLY A 620 15.71 -12.12 -18.14
C GLY A 620 14.84 -11.20 -17.28
N THR A 621 13.76 -10.69 -17.85
CA THR A 621 12.83 -9.76 -17.18
C THR A 621 11.64 -10.50 -16.58
N PHE A 622 11.27 -10.14 -15.36
CA PHE A 622 10.13 -10.66 -14.61
C PHE A 622 9.28 -9.46 -14.16
N ASN A 623 8.07 -9.30 -14.71
CA ASN A 623 7.27 -8.09 -14.59
C ASN A 623 5.85 -8.38 -14.13
N ASN A 624 5.31 -7.59 -13.18
CA ASN A 624 3.92 -7.71 -12.73
C ASN A 624 3.58 -9.17 -12.37
N LEU A 625 4.32 -9.76 -11.43
CA LEU A 625 4.16 -11.18 -11.05
C LEU A 625 3.49 -11.28 -9.67
N TRP A 626 2.56 -12.22 -9.54
CA TRP A 626 1.93 -12.53 -8.25
C TRP A 626 1.88 -14.03 -8.01
N THR A 627 2.35 -14.51 -6.86
CA THR A 627 2.61 -15.95 -6.64
C THR A 627 1.86 -16.63 -5.48
N PRO A 628 0.57 -16.39 -5.19
CA PRO A 628 -0.08 -16.86 -3.96
C PRO A 628 -0.34 -18.38 -3.96
N ASN A 629 0.67 -19.17 -3.55
CA ASN A 629 0.65 -20.63 -3.59
C ASN A 629 1.19 -21.25 -2.29
N THR A 630 0.31 -21.35 -1.30
CA THR A 630 0.55 -21.96 0.02
C THR A 630 1.18 -23.37 0.01
N PHE A 631 1.03 -24.13 -1.09
CA PHE A 631 1.61 -25.46 -1.19
C PHE A 631 3.11 -25.43 -1.53
N ALA A 632 3.61 -24.36 -2.14
CA ALA A 632 5.02 -24.21 -2.48
C ALA A 632 5.85 -23.73 -1.28
N GLN A 633 7.08 -24.23 -1.16
CA GLN A 633 8.03 -23.80 -0.13
C GLN A 633 8.45 -22.31 -0.25
N SER A 634 8.40 -21.73 -1.46
CA SER A 634 8.67 -20.31 -1.72
C SER A 634 8.05 -19.81 -3.02
N GLY A 635 7.84 -18.49 -3.13
CA GLY A 635 7.28 -17.84 -4.32
C GLY A 635 8.28 -17.82 -5.46
N MET A 636 9.43 -17.18 -5.23
CA MET A 636 10.56 -17.18 -6.15
C MET A 636 11.77 -17.87 -5.52
N PHE A 637 12.42 -18.73 -6.30
CA PHE A 637 13.76 -19.21 -6.01
C PHE A 637 14.65 -18.91 -7.21
N VAL A 638 15.72 -18.14 -7.02
CA VAL A 638 16.78 -17.94 -8.02
C VAL A 638 18.02 -18.65 -7.55
N SER A 639 18.69 -19.39 -8.42
CA SER A 639 19.83 -20.21 -8.03
C SER A 639 20.85 -20.42 -9.13
N ASN A 640 22.13 -20.60 -8.77
CA ASN A 640 23.19 -21.05 -9.67
C ASN A 640 23.23 -20.29 -11.01
N THR A 641 23.18 -18.95 -10.96
CA THR A 641 23.14 -18.12 -12.16
C THR A 641 23.95 -16.83 -12.02
N SER A 642 24.47 -16.39 -13.16
CA SER A 642 25.03 -15.05 -13.36
C SER A 642 24.58 -14.42 -14.66
N THR A 643 23.52 -14.94 -15.26
CA THR A 643 22.80 -14.28 -16.34
C THR A 643 22.00 -13.14 -15.69
N PRO A 644 22.05 -11.90 -16.23
CA PRO A 644 21.32 -10.79 -15.62
C PRO A 644 19.82 -11.07 -15.51
N GLY A 645 19.25 -10.65 -14.39
CA GLY A 645 17.82 -10.77 -14.11
C GLY A 645 17.27 -9.49 -13.52
N PHE A 646 16.11 -9.08 -14.02
CA PHE A 646 15.43 -7.85 -13.62
C PHE A 646 14.01 -8.18 -13.18
N VAL A 647 13.70 -7.90 -11.92
CA VAL A 647 12.37 -8.07 -11.36
C VAL A 647 11.76 -6.70 -11.13
N TYR A 648 10.58 -6.47 -11.71
CA TYR A 648 9.81 -5.24 -11.60
C TYR A 648 8.41 -5.56 -11.10
N GLU A 649 8.01 -4.97 -9.97
CA GLU A 649 6.69 -5.15 -9.37
C GLU A 649 6.31 -6.63 -9.21
N MET A 650 7.01 -7.30 -8.31
CA MET A 650 6.70 -8.68 -7.96
C MET A 650 6.18 -8.77 -6.54
N SER A 651 5.02 -9.39 -6.41
CA SER A 651 4.38 -9.75 -5.16
C SER A 651 4.56 -11.26 -4.91
N ALA A 652 5.33 -11.59 -3.87
CA ALA A 652 5.63 -12.96 -3.47
C ALA A 652 4.98 -13.25 -2.12
N GLU A 653 3.93 -14.09 -2.12
CA GLU A 653 2.98 -14.11 -1.02
C GLU A 653 2.57 -15.51 -0.55
N HIS A 654 2.42 -15.65 0.76
CA HIS A 654 1.80 -16.76 1.48
C HIS A 654 2.51 -18.12 1.38
N HIS A 655 3.85 -18.16 1.29
CA HIS A 655 4.61 -19.42 1.25
C HIS A 655 5.07 -19.87 2.64
N ALA A 656 5.19 -21.18 2.83
CA ALA A 656 5.38 -21.73 4.17
C ALA A 656 6.79 -21.56 4.77
N ARG A 657 7.80 -21.11 4.01
CA ARG A 657 9.20 -20.96 4.50
C ARG A 657 9.87 -19.64 4.16
N ALA A 658 9.73 -19.15 2.93
CA ALA A 658 10.27 -17.86 2.51
C ALA A 658 9.57 -17.37 1.25
N GLU A 659 9.45 -16.06 1.05
CA GLU A 659 8.75 -15.52 -0.13
C GLU A 659 9.68 -15.47 -1.35
N ILE A 660 10.89 -14.92 -1.19
CA ILE A 660 11.94 -14.91 -2.22
C ILE A 660 13.25 -15.50 -1.65
N VAL A 661 13.85 -16.44 -2.39
CA VAL A 661 15.13 -17.09 -2.04
C VAL A 661 16.14 -16.92 -3.17
N LEU A 662 17.36 -16.49 -2.88
CA LEU A 662 18.48 -16.38 -3.82
C LEU A 662 19.67 -17.21 -3.32
N ASP A 663 20.21 -18.15 -4.12
CA ASP A 663 21.35 -18.99 -3.72
C ASP A 663 22.41 -19.16 -4.83
N GLY A 664 23.59 -18.58 -4.63
CA GLY A 664 24.65 -18.56 -5.65
C GLY A 664 24.29 -17.70 -6.88
N VAL A 665 23.74 -16.50 -6.63
CA VAL A 665 23.20 -15.56 -7.63
C VAL A 665 24.10 -14.32 -7.72
N ARG A 666 24.20 -13.73 -8.93
CA ARG A 666 24.81 -12.42 -9.15
C ARG A 666 24.32 -11.72 -10.41
N ASN A 667 24.46 -10.39 -10.44
CA ASN A 667 24.02 -9.50 -11.52
C ASN A 667 22.47 -9.35 -11.56
N TRP A 668 21.81 -9.29 -10.41
CA TRP A 668 20.33 -9.27 -10.32
C TRP A 668 19.80 -7.99 -9.66
N GLU A 669 18.66 -7.50 -10.15
CA GLU A 669 18.00 -6.32 -9.61
C GLU A 669 16.51 -6.60 -9.35
N PHE A 670 16.05 -6.22 -8.17
CA PHE A 670 14.65 -6.28 -7.74
C PHE A 670 14.20 -4.84 -7.43
N LEU A 671 13.32 -4.29 -8.25
CA LEU A 671 12.72 -2.96 -8.07
C LEU A 671 11.22 -3.16 -7.80
N ALA A 672 10.73 -2.63 -6.68
CA ALA A 672 9.43 -3.00 -6.11
C ALA A 672 9.24 -4.53 -5.93
N PRO A 673 10.11 -5.23 -5.17
CA PRO A 673 9.74 -6.50 -4.56
C PRO A 673 8.85 -6.24 -3.34
N GLN A 674 7.65 -6.80 -3.36
CA GLN A 674 6.72 -6.88 -2.25
C GLN A 674 6.62 -8.34 -1.78
N THR A 675 6.47 -8.55 -0.47
CA THR A 675 6.31 -9.88 0.11
C THR A 675 5.29 -9.88 1.25
N GLU A 676 4.51 -10.95 1.38
CA GLU A 676 3.38 -11.01 2.33
C GLU A 676 3.27 -12.35 3.09
N GLU A 677 3.47 -12.33 4.42
CA GLU A 677 3.33 -13.50 5.30
C GLU A 677 2.00 -13.51 6.09
N GLU A 678 1.08 -14.39 5.70
CA GLU A 678 -0.28 -14.58 6.23
C GLU A 678 -0.35 -15.37 7.54
N ALA A 679 -1.32 -14.98 8.37
CA ALA A 679 -1.57 -15.47 9.71
C ALA A 679 -2.10 -16.93 9.76
N GLY A 680 -2.48 -17.51 8.63
CA GLY A 680 -2.76 -18.94 8.49
C GLY A 680 -1.48 -19.73 8.23
N GLU A 681 -1.04 -19.68 6.98
CA GLU A 681 -0.10 -20.62 6.36
C GLU A 681 1.39 -20.27 6.47
N SER A 682 1.74 -18.99 6.64
CA SER A 682 3.10 -18.47 6.43
C SER A 682 3.69 -17.77 7.65
N ARG A 683 3.11 -17.98 8.84
CA ARG A 683 3.54 -17.41 10.15
C ARG A 683 5.05 -17.46 10.44
N ASN A 684 5.73 -18.50 9.94
CA ASN A 684 7.15 -18.80 10.16
C ASN A 684 8.06 -18.39 8.99
N ALA A 685 7.50 -17.82 7.93
CA ALA A 685 8.24 -17.48 6.72
C ALA A 685 9.11 -16.22 6.91
N VAL A 686 10.13 -16.12 6.06
CA VAL A 686 10.94 -14.91 5.91
C VAL A 686 10.79 -14.34 4.50
N SER A 687 10.44 -13.06 4.42
CA SER A 687 10.34 -12.30 3.18
C SER A 687 11.50 -12.59 2.20
N LEU A 688 12.75 -12.38 2.61
CA LEU A 688 13.93 -12.60 1.76
C LEU A 688 14.97 -13.53 2.42
N GLU A 689 15.42 -14.57 1.71
CA GLU A 689 16.68 -15.26 1.99
C GLU A 689 17.70 -15.02 0.87
N VAL A 690 18.91 -14.55 1.23
CA VAL A 690 20.02 -14.37 0.29
C VAL A 690 21.25 -15.14 0.76
N ARG A 691 21.63 -16.15 -0.01
CA ARG A 691 22.69 -17.13 0.30
C ARG A 691 23.78 -17.09 -0.76
N ASN A 692 25.05 -17.13 -0.36
CA ASN A 692 26.21 -17.33 -1.24
C ASN A 692 26.28 -16.35 -2.45
N SER A 693 25.68 -15.17 -2.35
CA SER A 693 25.32 -14.31 -3.49
C SER A 693 26.00 -12.93 -3.42
N ARG A 694 26.09 -12.24 -4.56
CA ARG A 694 26.73 -10.92 -4.67
C ARG A 694 26.34 -10.12 -5.90
N ASP A 695 26.57 -8.81 -5.89
CA ASP A 695 26.11 -7.87 -6.93
C ASP A 695 24.60 -8.02 -7.17
N ILE A 696 23.85 -7.65 -6.14
CA ILE A 696 22.38 -7.67 -6.14
C ILE A 696 21.86 -6.33 -5.62
N LEU A 697 20.90 -5.74 -6.33
CA LEU A 697 20.17 -4.54 -5.90
C LEU A 697 18.75 -4.93 -5.47
N PHE A 698 18.36 -4.53 -4.27
CA PHE A 698 16.97 -4.40 -3.86
C PHE A 698 16.65 -2.91 -3.74
N ALA A 699 15.61 -2.43 -4.44
CA ALA A 699 15.17 -1.04 -4.42
C ALA A 699 13.66 -0.94 -4.26
N ASN A 700 13.18 -0.06 -3.38
CA ASN A 700 11.76 0.02 -2.97
C ASN A 700 11.26 -1.36 -2.51
N TYR A 701 11.98 -1.97 -1.57
CA TYR A 701 11.62 -3.28 -1.03
C TYR A 701 10.61 -3.12 0.13
N HIS A 702 9.49 -3.85 0.05
CA HIS A 702 8.44 -3.85 1.06
C HIS A 702 8.27 -5.26 1.65
N GLY A 703 8.74 -5.44 2.89
CA GLY A 703 8.54 -6.67 3.66
C GLY A 703 7.39 -6.51 4.65
N TYR A 704 6.19 -6.99 4.30
CA TYR A 704 4.96 -6.80 5.07
C TYR A 704 4.46 -8.12 5.68
N ARG A 705 4.28 -8.15 7.01
CA ARG A 705 3.58 -9.28 7.67
C ARG A 705 2.10 -8.98 7.78
N VAL A 706 1.26 -9.92 7.38
CA VAL A 706 -0.18 -9.68 7.23
C VAL A 706 -0.82 -9.20 8.52
N THR A 707 -1.70 -8.22 8.36
CA THR A 707 -2.67 -7.83 9.37
C THR A 707 -3.42 -9.05 9.90
N ARG A 708 -3.50 -9.21 11.24
CA ARG A 708 -3.90 -10.43 11.99
C ARG A 708 -2.77 -11.44 12.28
N SER A 709 -1.51 -11.10 11.98
CA SER A 709 -0.35 -11.87 12.46
C SER A 709 -0.48 -12.23 13.96
N LEU A 710 -0.17 -13.47 14.33
CA LEU A 710 -0.41 -14.02 15.68
C LEU A 710 0.85 -14.18 16.55
N GLN A 711 2.03 -14.09 15.94
CA GLN A 711 3.31 -14.37 16.58
C GLN A 711 4.38 -13.41 16.08
N PRO A 712 5.42 -13.09 16.87
CA PRO A 712 6.59 -12.35 16.39
C PRO A 712 7.38 -13.12 15.32
N ALA A 713 8.27 -12.42 14.63
CA ALA A 713 9.27 -13.01 13.74
C ALA A 713 10.56 -12.17 13.77
N PRO A 714 11.77 -12.78 13.77
CA PRO A 714 13.00 -12.08 14.14
C PRO A 714 13.53 -11.11 13.09
N ALA A 715 13.39 -11.41 11.80
CA ALA A 715 13.81 -10.52 10.72
C ALA A 715 13.10 -10.81 9.40
N ALA A 716 12.85 -9.77 8.60
CA ALA A 716 12.29 -9.89 7.26
C ALA A 716 13.30 -10.52 6.27
N VAL A 717 14.54 -10.04 6.31
CA VAL A 717 15.64 -10.50 5.47
C VAL A 717 16.64 -11.31 6.28
N ARG A 718 17.02 -12.49 5.77
CA ARG A 718 18.19 -13.25 6.26
C ARG A 718 19.28 -13.32 5.22
N LEU A 719 20.50 -12.96 5.62
CA LEU A 719 21.70 -13.04 4.79
C LEU A 719 22.62 -14.17 5.27
N TYR A 720 23.19 -14.91 4.31
CA TYR A 720 24.16 -15.97 4.56
C TYR A 720 25.29 -15.86 3.52
N ASN A 721 26.54 -15.70 3.96
CA ASN A 721 27.74 -15.75 3.12
C ASN A 721 27.61 -14.87 1.84
N SER A 722 27.03 -13.67 1.98
CA SER A 722 26.65 -12.80 0.86
C SER A 722 27.21 -11.39 1.04
N THR A 723 27.65 -10.77 -0.05
CA THR A 723 28.40 -9.49 -0.05
C THR A 723 28.10 -8.71 -1.32
N ASP A 724 28.30 -7.39 -1.34
CA ASP A 724 27.85 -6.53 -2.45
C ASP A 724 26.33 -6.69 -2.72
N ILE A 725 25.57 -6.77 -1.63
CA ILE A 725 24.11 -6.67 -1.63
C ILE A 725 23.76 -5.22 -1.29
N ARG A 726 23.06 -4.55 -2.19
CA ARG A 726 22.76 -3.12 -2.14
C ARG A 726 21.27 -2.97 -1.85
N PHE A 727 20.94 -2.44 -0.67
CA PHE A 727 19.56 -2.10 -0.30
C PHE A 727 19.35 -0.61 -0.47
N ARG A 728 18.28 -0.24 -1.17
CA ARG A 728 17.80 1.14 -1.35
C ARG A 728 16.31 1.16 -1.04
N ASN A 729 15.87 2.17 -0.31
CA ASN A 729 14.47 2.36 0.09
C ASN A 729 13.81 1.08 0.63
N VAL A 730 14.00 0.79 1.91
CA VAL A 730 13.46 -0.39 2.60
C VAL A 730 12.32 0.02 3.51
N HIS A 731 11.18 -0.65 3.34
CA HIS A 731 9.98 -0.58 4.18
C HIS A 731 9.73 -1.95 4.82
N VAL A 732 9.56 -2.00 6.15
CA VAL A 732 9.22 -3.26 6.87
C VAL A 732 8.18 -2.99 7.94
N ASN A 733 6.96 -3.52 7.77
CA ASN A 733 5.82 -3.27 8.65
C ASN A 733 4.91 -4.50 8.86
N ALA A 734 3.89 -4.35 9.70
CA ALA A 734 2.66 -5.16 9.66
C ALA A 734 1.39 -4.28 9.69
N GLU A 735 1.57 -2.97 9.62
CA GLU A 735 0.54 -1.95 9.80
C GLU A 735 -0.11 -1.57 8.47
N SER A 736 -1.23 -2.22 8.18
CA SER A 736 -2.27 -1.80 7.23
C SER A 736 -3.64 -1.86 7.93
N GLY A 737 -4.68 -1.31 7.31
CA GLY A 737 -6.01 -1.22 7.88
C GLY A 737 -7.09 -2.06 7.20
N PHE A 738 -8.34 -1.66 7.45
CA PHE A 738 -9.52 -2.03 6.66
C PHE A 738 -10.64 -1.00 6.86
N ALA A 739 -11.50 -0.87 5.84
CA ALA A 739 -12.73 -0.09 5.90
C ALA A 739 -13.95 -0.98 6.24
N THR A 740 -14.81 -0.57 7.17
CA THR A 740 -16.00 -1.35 7.54
C THR A 740 -17.15 -0.49 8.10
N CYS A 741 -18.32 -1.12 8.28
CA CYS A 741 -19.48 -0.58 8.96
C CYS A 741 -20.00 -1.59 9.99
N ASP A 742 -20.18 -1.17 11.24
CA ASP A 742 -20.77 -1.96 12.32
C ASP A 742 -21.87 -1.17 13.06
N ALA A 743 -22.32 -1.65 14.23
CA ALA A 743 -23.36 -1.00 15.04
C ALA A 743 -22.98 0.42 15.51
N ASN A 744 -21.67 0.70 15.65
CA ASN A 744 -21.09 2.01 15.97
C ASN A 744 -20.75 2.83 14.71
N GLY A 745 -21.28 2.43 13.54
CA GLY A 745 -21.21 3.18 12.27
C GLY A 745 -20.04 2.79 11.37
N CYS A 746 -19.84 3.57 10.31
CA CYS A 746 -18.84 3.30 9.27
C CYS A 746 -17.54 4.09 9.46
N GLY A 747 -16.41 3.52 9.06
CA GLY A 747 -15.11 4.18 9.00
C GLY A 747 -13.99 3.20 8.67
N THR A 748 -12.79 3.49 9.15
CA THR A 748 -11.59 2.68 8.96
C THR A 748 -10.92 2.41 10.30
N TYR A 749 -10.28 1.25 10.43
CA TYR A 749 -9.20 1.07 11.39
C TYR A 749 -7.91 0.82 10.64
N LEU A 750 -6.81 1.42 11.10
CA LEU A 750 -5.60 1.64 10.28
C LEU A 750 -4.41 0.77 10.71
N ARG A 751 -4.59 -0.07 11.74
CA ARG A 751 -3.52 -0.85 12.36
C ARG A 751 -3.99 -2.26 12.76
N ALA A 752 -4.45 -3.04 11.80
CA ALA A 752 -5.01 -4.38 12.06
C ALA A 752 -3.94 -5.45 12.38
N SER A 753 -2.83 -5.08 13.04
CA SER A 753 -1.75 -5.98 13.44
C SER A 753 -0.96 -5.43 14.63
N LYS A 754 -0.38 -6.35 15.41
CA LYS A 754 0.52 -6.02 16.54
C LYS A 754 1.96 -6.51 16.32
N TYR A 755 2.20 -7.40 15.36
CA TYR A 755 3.47 -8.16 15.22
C TYR A 755 4.16 -7.94 13.86
N PRO A 756 4.75 -6.75 13.60
CA PRO A 756 5.75 -6.62 12.55
C PRO A 756 6.95 -7.55 12.81
N TYR A 757 7.80 -7.74 11.80
CA TYR A 757 9.13 -8.29 12.03
C TYR A 757 9.85 -7.48 13.13
N GLU A 758 10.68 -8.12 13.95
CA GLU A 758 11.58 -7.35 14.82
C GLU A 758 12.52 -6.53 13.94
N ASN A 759 13.38 -7.18 13.15
CA ASN A 759 14.45 -6.50 12.42
C ASN A 759 14.20 -6.46 10.90
N ALA A 760 14.76 -5.48 10.20
CA ALA A 760 14.73 -5.50 8.74
C ALA A 760 15.64 -6.60 8.19
N ILE A 761 16.88 -6.67 8.69
CA ILE A 761 17.91 -7.61 8.22
C ILE A 761 18.59 -8.27 9.41
N GLN A 762 18.82 -9.59 9.30
CA GLN A 762 19.69 -10.37 10.16
C GLN A 762 20.75 -11.07 9.29
N ASP A 763 22.02 -10.73 9.46
CA ASP A 763 23.12 -11.46 8.81
C ASP A 763 23.58 -12.62 9.69
N MET A 764 23.23 -13.83 9.25
CA MET A 764 23.58 -15.09 9.92
C MET A 764 25.08 -15.40 9.82
N THR A 765 25.83 -14.67 8.99
CA THR A 765 27.28 -14.83 8.82
C THR A 765 28.07 -14.15 9.94
N SER A 766 27.70 -12.93 10.33
CA SER A 766 28.32 -12.16 11.41
C SER A 766 27.55 -12.22 12.74
N GLY A 767 26.28 -12.64 12.73
CA GLY A 767 25.40 -12.59 13.89
C GLY A 767 24.91 -11.17 14.22
N LEU A 768 24.93 -10.26 13.24
CA LEU A 768 24.57 -8.85 13.42
C LEU A 768 23.27 -8.50 12.68
N GLU A 769 22.64 -7.41 13.11
CA GLU A 769 21.27 -7.05 12.71
C GLU A 769 21.17 -5.58 12.28
N VAL A 770 20.18 -5.28 11.44
CA VAL A 770 19.72 -3.92 11.14
C VAL A 770 18.41 -3.71 11.90
N ARG A 771 18.48 -2.93 12.99
CA ARG A 771 17.34 -2.65 13.88
C ARG A 771 16.35 -1.65 13.29
N GLU A 772 16.82 -0.74 12.44
CA GLU A 772 15.96 0.20 11.70
C GLU A 772 15.07 -0.60 10.74
N ARG A 773 13.73 -0.43 10.80
CA ARG A 773 12.81 -1.04 9.82
C ARG A 773 12.75 -0.25 8.51
N GLU A 774 12.84 1.07 8.64
CA GLU A 774 12.79 2.04 7.55
C GLU A 774 14.20 2.58 7.26
N PHE A 775 14.72 2.38 6.04
CA PHE A 775 15.97 3.05 5.63
C PHE A 775 16.18 3.18 4.12
N ALA A 776 16.60 4.36 3.68
CA ALA A 776 16.86 4.69 2.29
C ALA A 776 18.12 4.01 1.72
N ARG A 777 19.09 3.61 2.56
CA ARG A 777 20.39 3.09 2.07
C ARG A 777 21.13 2.17 3.04
N LEU A 778 21.57 1.01 2.53
CA LEU A 778 22.62 0.16 3.09
C LEU A 778 23.41 -0.53 1.96
N ASP A 779 24.72 -0.70 2.14
CA ASP A 779 25.55 -1.59 1.31
C ASP A 779 26.16 -2.68 2.20
N VAL A 780 25.92 -3.96 1.88
CA VAL A 780 26.47 -5.10 2.64
C VAL A 780 27.85 -5.45 2.08
N ALA A 781 28.89 -4.81 2.62
CA ALA A 781 30.28 -5.02 2.18
C ALA A 781 30.90 -6.30 2.77
N ALA A 782 31.98 -6.78 2.13
CA ALA A 782 32.79 -7.90 2.63
C ALA A 782 33.76 -7.52 3.78
N ALA A 783 33.85 -6.23 4.13
CA ALA A 783 34.66 -5.75 5.24
C ALA A 783 33.91 -5.91 6.57
N PRO A 784 34.60 -6.25 7.69
CA PRO A 784 33.95 -6.30 8.99
C PRO A 784 33.39 -4.91 9.36
N PRO A 785 32.18 -4.84 9.96
CA PRO A 785 31.57 -3.57 10.33
C PRO A 785 32.38 -2.84 11.42
N PRO A 786 32.29 -1.50 11.50
CA PRO A 786 32.91 -0.74 12.58
C PRO A 786 32.34 -1.15 13.96
N PRO A 787 33.09 -0.94 15.06
CA PRO A 787 32.61 -1.26 16.40
C PRO A 787 31.32 -0.51 16.74
N ALA A 788 30.46 -1.16 17.53
CA ALA A 788 29.18 -0.57 17.96
C ALA A 788 29.39 0.68 18.84
N THR A 789 28.47 1.63 18.74
CA THR A 789 28.35 2.77 19.66
C THR A 789 28.17 2.26 21.11
N PRO A 790 28.86 2.83 22.12
CA PRO A 790 28.65 2.44 23.51
C PRO A 790 27.21 2.73 23.98
N SER A 791 26.57 1.73 24.60
CA SER A 791 25.34 1.92 25.38
C SER A 791 25.60 2.85 26.56
N LEU A 792 24.63 3.72 26.88
CA LEU A 792 24.69 4.61 28.05
C LEU A 792 24.82 3.84 29.37
N VAL A 793 24.13 2.71 29.49
CA VAL A 793 24.14 1.82 30.66
C VAL A 793 24.05 0.35 30.24
N PRO A 794 24.54 -0.60 31.05
CA PRO A 794 24.34 -2.03 30.80
C PRO A 794 22.88 -2.45 31.05
N VAL A 795 22.45 -3.50 30.36
CA VAL A 795 21.12 -4.10 30.51
C VAL A 795 21.27 -5.53 31.09
N ARG A 796 20.52 -5.84 32.15
CA ARG A 796 20.48 -7.18 32.78
C ARG A 796 19.23 -7.92 32.32
N LYS A 797 19.34 -9.19 31.92
CA LYS A 797 18.18 -10.07 31.71
C LYS A 797 17.67 -10.58 33.05
N LEU A 798 16.36 -10.49 33.27
CA LEU A 798 15.66 -10.89 34.49
C LEU A 798 14.88 -12.20 34.31
N GLY A 799 14.44 -12.49 33.08
CA GLY A 799 13.72 -13.71 32.72
C GLY A 799 13.63 -13.88 31.21
N GLY A 800 13.19 -15.06 30.75
CA GLY A 800 13.00 -15.35 29.33
C GLY A 800 12.41 -16.74 29.10
N GLY A 801 12.18 -17.08 27.82
CA GLY A 801 11.42 -18.26 27.42
C GLY A 801 9.92 -18.00 27.23
N PHE A 802 9.55 -16.71 27.13
CA PHE A 802 8.20 -16.23 26.88
C PHE A 802 7.83 -16.28 25.38
N ALA A 803 6.54 -16.30 25.06
CA ALA A 803 6.08 -16.30 23.67
C ALA A 803 5.90 -14.89 23.10
N SER A 804 5.25 -13.99 23.84
CA SER A 804 5.26 -12.55 23.57
C SER A 804 4.84 -11.75 24.80
N LEU A 805 5.80 -11.06 25.42
CA LEU A 805 5.48 -10.13 26.50
C LEU A 805 4.84 -8.83 26.03
N GLY A 806 4.06 -8.23 26.93
CA GLY A 806 3.60 -6.86 26.84
C GLY A 806 2.60 -6.53 27.95
N GLY A 807 1.95 -5.38 27.81
CA GLY A 807 0.80 -4.98 28.61
C GLY A 807 1.06 -4.84 30.11
N GLY A 808 2.31 -4.62 30.50
CA GLY A 808 2.70 -4.52 31.89
C GLY A 808 2.33 -3.21 32.57
N ALA A 809 2.32 -3.25 33.91
CA ALA A 809 2.12 -2.12 34.79
C ALA A 809 2.96 -2.32 36.08
N VAL A 810 3.13 -1.27 36.87
CA VAL A 810 3.95 -1.28 38.10
C VAL A 810 3.11 -0.77 39.27
N ASP A 811 3.18 -1.44 40.42
CA ASP A 811 2.47 -1.02 41.64
C ASP A 811 3.22 0.04 42.47
N GLY A 812 2.58 0.52 43.53
CA GLY A 812 3.15 1.52 44.44
C GLY A 812 4.36 1.04 45.25
N ALA A 813 4.67 -0.26 45.27
CA ALA A 813 5.89 -0.82 45.86
C ALA A 813 7.03 -0.97 44.82
N GLY A 814 6.73 -0.80 43.53
CA GLY A 814 7.68 -0.93 42.42
C GLY A 814 7.73 -2.33 41.82
N LYS A 815 6.84 -3.26 42.21
CA LYS A 815 6.75 -4.60 41.60
C LYS A 815 6.08 -4.49 40.23
N LEU A 816 6.67 -5.19 39.27
CA LEU A 816 6.19 -5.26 37.89
C LEU A 816 5.14 -6.37 37.75
N TYR A 817 4.08 -6.10 37.01
CA TYR A 817 3.13 -7.08 36.49
C TYR A 817 3.14 -7.00 34.97
N PHE A 818 3.00 -8.13 34.28
CA PHE A 818 3.03 -8.17 32.81
C PHE A 818 2.35 -9.42 32.25
N ILE A 819 2.05 -9.42 30.95
CA ILE A 819 1.31 -10.49 30.29
C ILE A 819 2.22 -11.24 29.31
N ASP A 820 2.18 -12.57 29.29
CA ASP A 820 2.63 -13.38 28.13
C ASP A 820 1.38 -13.81 27.33
N ARG A 821 1.08 -13.08 26.25
CA ARG A 821 -0.27 -13.03 25.66
C ARG A 821 -0.76 -14.39 25.12
N PRO A 822 0.04 -15.18 24.37
CA PRO A 822 -0.44 -16.46 23.81
C PRO A 822 -0.84 -17.50 24.87
N PHE A 823 -0.34 -17.37 26.10
CA PHE A 823 -0.70 -18.23 27.23
C PHE A 823 -1.75 -17.59 28.17
N GLN A 824 -2.23 -16.37 27.87
CA GLN A 824 -3.18 -15.60 28.68
C GLN A 824 -2.75 -15.38 30.15
N ARG A 825 -1.44 -15.44 30.39
CA ARG A 825 -0.83 -15.51 31.73
C ARG A 825 -0.36 -14.14 32.21
N ILE A 826 -0.75 -13.76 33.42
CA ILE A 826 -0.23 -12.58 34.12
C ILE A 826 0.92 -13.03 35.03
N HIS A 827 2.10 -12.45 34.79
CA HIS A 827 3.32 -12.63 35.56
C HIS A 827 3.55 -11.47 36.52
N GLY A 828 4.36 -11.73 37.56
CA GLY A 828 4.90 -10.71 38.47
C GLY A 828 6.42 -10.76 38.52
N TRP A 829 7.07 -9.63 38.80
CA TRP A 829 8.51 -9.58 39.07
C TRP A 829 8.92 -8.51 40.10
N SER A 830 9.75 -8.91 41.07
CA SER A 830 10.48 -8.03 41.99
C SER A 830 11.80 -8.69 42.42
N GLU A 831 12.77 -7.94 42.96
CA GLU A 831 14.06 -8.49 43.41
C GLU A 831 13.93 -9.52 44.56
N ASP A 832 12.91 -9.39 45.41
CA ASP A 832 12.67 -10.29 46.56
C ASP A 832 11.92 -11.57 46.18
N GLN A 833 11.08 -11.53 45.13
CA GLN A 833 10.26 -12.68 44.70
C GLN A 833 10.80 -13.37 43.45
N GLY A 834 11.66 -12.70 42.67
CA GLY A 834 12.03 -13.12 41.32
C GLY A 834 10.82 -13.08 40.37
N LEU A 835 10.84 -13.98 39.37
CA LEU A 835 9.72 -14.15 38.44
C LEU A 835 8.64 -15.05 39.05
N SER A 836 7.40 -14.55 39.11
CA SER A 836 6.22 -15.30 39.58
C SER A 836 5.12 -15.37 38.53
N ILE A 837 4.11 -16.22 38.79
CA ILE A 837 2.83 -16.23 38.09
C ILE A 837 1.80 -15.66 39.05
N VAL A 838 1.02 -14.69 38.59
CA VAL A 838 -0.04 -14.00 39.37
C VAL A 838 -1.41 -14.50 38.94
N ALA A 839 -1.66 -14.72 37.65
CA ALA A 839 -2.89 -15.34 37.17
C ALA A 839 -2.63 -16.21 35.93
N ASP A 840 -3.35 -17.33 35.83
CA ASP A 840 -3.26 -18.30 34.73
C ASP A 840 -4.67 -18.73 34.24
N ALA A 841 -5.57 -17.74 34.19
CA ALA A 841 -6.99 -17.93 33.88
C ALA A 841 -7.28 -17.55 32.41
N PRO A 842 -8.15 -18.30 31.70
CA PRO A 842 -8.42 -18.09 30.27
C PRO A 842 -9.37 -16.90 30.04
N LEU A 843 -8.85 -15.69 30.24
CA LEU A 843 -9.59 -14.41 30.22
C LEU A 843 -9.03 -13.42 29.17
N ASP A 844 -8.14 -13.89 28.28
CA ASP A 844 -7.52 -13.14 27.18
C ASP A 844 -7.00 -11.72 27.52
N PRO A 845 -6.14 -11.56 28.55
CA PRO A 845 -5.60 -10.27 28.95
C PRO A 845 -4.67 -9.67 27.87
N VAL A 846 -4.72 -8.34 27.69
CA VAL A 846 -3.97 -7.61 26.65
C VAL A 846 -3.13 -6.46 27.21
N ASN A 847 -3.67 -5.68 28.15
CA ASN A 847 -2.97 -4.56 28.80
C ASN A 847 -3.45 -4.37 30.25
N LEU A 848 -2.53 -4.05 31.17
CA LEU A 848 -2.78 -3.83 32.60
C LEU A 848 -2.66 -2.35 32.99
N ALA A 849 -3.34 -1.98 34.07
CA ALA A 849 -3.01 -0.86 34.94
C ALA A 849 -3.15 -1.30 36.41
N VAL A 850 -2.46 -0.64 37.34
CA VAL A 850 -2.63 -0.89 38.79
C VAL A 850 -3.38 0.27 39.44
N ASP A 851 -4.37 -0.01 40.28
CA ASP A 851 -5.08 1.01 41.06
C ASP A 851 -4.39 1.31 42.41
N ARG A 852 -4.94 2.23 43.22
CA ARG A 852 -4.31 2.67 44.47
C ARG A 852 -4.48 1.65 45.61
N SER A 853 -5.37 0.67 45.46
CA SER A 853 -5.47 -0.51 46.32
C SER A 853 -4.33 -1.49 46.05
N GLY A 854 -3.82 -1.52 44.81
CA GLY A 854 -2.96 -2.58 44.28
C GLY A 854 -3.70 -3.59 43.39
N ASP A 855 -5.01 -3.40 43.15
CA ASP A 855 -5.77 -4.24 42.22
C ASP A 855 -5.31 -3.98 40.77
N LEU A 856 -5.24 -5.04 39.96
CA LEU A 856 -4.95 -4.96 38.53
C LEU A 856 -6.25 -4.72 37.75
N LEU A 857 -6.35 -3.56 37.11
CA LEU A 857 -7.35 -3.28 36.08
C LEU A 857 -6.85 -3.85 34.74
N VAL A 858 -7.53 -4.86 34.22
CA VAL A 858 -7.14 -5.64 33.05
C VAL A 858 -8.07 -5.33 31.87
N LEU A 859 -7.50 -4.92 30.74
CA LEU A 859 -8.16 -4.93 29.44
C LEU A 859 -7.96 -6.29 28.77
N SER A 860 -9.05 -6.88 28.30
CA SER A 860 -9.11 -8.18 27.62
C SER A 860 -9.74 -8.03 26.22
N SER A 861 -9.31 -8.83 25.24
CA SER A 861 -9.94 -8.85 23.92
C SER A 861 -11.24 -9.67 23.84
N ASP A 862 -11.72 -10.27 24.94
CA ASP A 862 -12.96 -11.04 24.96
C ASP A 862 -14.22 -10.17 24.74
N GLY A 863 -15.23 -10.77 24.08
CA GLY A 863 -16.47 -10.11 23.68
C GLY A 863 -16.38 -9.33 22.36
N PRO A 864 -17.46 -8.66 21.91
CA PRO A 864 -17.48 -7.89 20.66
C PRO A 864 -16.83 -6.49 20.78
N GLU A 865 -16.97 -5.83 21.94
CA GLU A 865 -16.47 -4.47 22.19
C GLU A 865 -15.24 -4.45 23.15
N ALA A 866 -14.53 -5.59 23.25
CA ALA A 866 -13.58 -5.90 24.32
C ALA A 866 -14.23 -5.93 25.72
N SER A 867 -13.45 -6.34 26.73
CA SER A 867 -13.90 -6.46 28.12
C SER A 867 -12.86 -5.89 29.09
N VAL A 868 -13.32 -5.36 30.23
CA VAL A 868 -12.43 -4.88 31.30
C VAL A 868 -12.86 -5.50 32.62
N TYR A 869 -11.89 -5.96 33.42
CA TYR A 869 -12.13 -6.52 34.75
C TYR A 869 -11.03 -6.11 35.73
N SER A 870 -11.31 -6.23 37.03
CA SER A 870 -10.34 -6.04 38.12
C SER A 870 -10.03 -7.39 38.77
N ILE A 871 -8.76 -7.62 39.13
CA ILE A 871 -8.33 -8.71 40.01
C ILE A 871 -7.40 -8.21 41.11
N ASP A 872 -7.52 -8.83 42.27
CA ASP A 872 -6.59 -8.70 43.40
C ASP A 872 -5.40 -9.66 43.14
N PRO A 873 -4.13 -9.19 43.13
CA PRO A 873 -2.96 -10.04 42.89
C PRO A 873 -2.80 -11.22 43.85
N ASP A 874 -3.27 -11.11 45.09
CA ASP A 874 -3.21 -12.18 46.10
C ASP A 874 -4.44 -13.10 46.02
N ARG A 875 -5.48 -12.73 45.24
CA ARG A 875 -6.72 -13.49 45.03
C ARG A 875 -7.16 -13.43 43.54
N PRO A 876 -6.33 -13.90 42.60
CA PRO A 876 -6.52 -13.70 41.15
C PRO A 876 -7.82 -14.30 40.61
N ASP A 877 -8.32 -15.39 41.21
CA ASP A 877 -9.58 -16.05 40.82
C ASP A 877 -10.82 -15.16 41.06
N LYS A 878 -10.70 -14.10 41.85
CA LYS A 878 -11.81 -13.22 42.27
C LYS A 878 -12.06 -12.09 41.26
N VAL A 879 -12.31 -12.46 40.00
CA VAL A 879 -12.56 -11.56 38.87
C VAL A 879 -13.78 -10.65 39.12
N THR A 880 -13.59 -9.34 38.97
CA THR A 880 -14.66 -8.33 39.08
C THR A 880 -14.82 -7.58 37.75
N VAL A 881 -15.81 -7.94 36.93
CA VAL A 881 -16.03 -7.29 35.61
C VAL A 881 -16.48 -5.83 35.78
N ILE A 882 -15.86 -4.93 35.03
CA ILE A 882 -16.09 -3.47 35.10
C ILE A 882 -16.95 -3.04 33.90
N ALA A 883 -18.13 -2.49 34.18
CA ALA A 883 -19.00 -1.91 33.14
C ALA A 883 -18.54 -0.48 32.77
N PRO A 884 -18.53 -0.09 31.47
CA PRO A 884 -18.10 1.25 31.08
C PRO A 884 -19.16 2.31 31.42
N THR A 885 -18.78 3.28 32.25
CA THR A 885 -19.61 4.41 32.71
C THR A 885 -19.40 5.68 31.88
N PRO A 886 -20.30 6.67 31.89
CA PRO A 886 -20.05 7.98 31.27
C PRO A 886 -18.85 8.68 31.91
N VAL A 887 -18.05 9.41 31.11
CA VAL A 887 -16.84 10.09 31.61
C VAL A 887 -17.14 11.12 32.70
N SER A 888 -16.41 11.02 33.80
CA SER A 888 -16.51 11.90 34.97
C SER A 888 -15.23 12.74 35.15
N PRO A 889 -15.29 14.09 35.15
CA PRO A 889 -14.10 14.95 35.20
C PRO A 889 -13.52 15.05 36.63
N LYS A 890 -12.88 13.97 37.09
CA LYS A 890 -12.15 13.93 38.37
C LYS A 890 -10.66 14.20 38.15
N ALA A 891 -10.20 15.41 38.43
CA ALA A 891 -8.82 15.86 38.19
C ALA A 891 -7.73 15.02 38.88
N GLU A 892 -8.02 14.38 40.01
CA GLU A 892 -7.05 13.55 40.73
C GLU A 892 -6.89 12.12 40.17
N ARG A 893 -7.78 11.69 39.26
CA ARG A 893 -7.79 10.33 38.72
C ARG A 893 -6.70 10.16 37.65
N GLN A 894 -5.98 9.05 37.72
CA GLN A 894 -5.05 8.64 36.67
C GLN A 894 -5.83 8.05 35.48
N ILE A 895 -5.51 8.51 34.28
CA ILE A 895 -6.06 8.01 33.02
C ILE A 895 -5.00 7.10 32.38
N ALA A 896 -5.37 5.87 32.04
CA ALA A 896 -4.56 4.96 31.26
C ALA A 896 -4.82 5.19 29.75
N LEU A 897 -3.76 5.38 28.97
CA LEU A 897 -3.81 5.75 27.56
C LEU A 897 -2.84 4.89 26.75
N PRO A 898 -3.14 4.53 25.49
CA PRO A 898 -2.19 3.80 24.66
C PRO A 898 -0.91 4.60 24.43
N ALA A 899 0.26 3.95 24.58
CA ALA A 899 1.57 4.59 24.43
C ALA A 899 1.94 4.92 22.98
N SER A 900 1.29 4.22 22.03
CA SER A 900 1.56 4.27 20.59
C SER A 900 0.25 4.22 19.82
N PHE A 901 0.13 5.10 18.82
CA PHE A 901 -0.97 5.22 17.88
C PHE A 901 -0.48 4.99 16.44
N TRP A 902 -1.42 4.81 15.52
CA TRP A 902 -1.15 4.78 14.08
C TRP A 902 -2.28 5.46 13.33
N ASN A 903 -1.97 6.55 12.62
CA ASN A 903 -2.93 7.29 11.80
C ASN A 903 -2.27 7.68 10.47
N ASN A 904 -2.60 6.92 9.41
CA ASN A 904 -2.04 7.04 8.06
C ASN A 904 -3.09 7.42 6.99
N GLY A 905 -4.34 7.67 7.37
CA GLY A 905 -5.42 8.06 6.45
C GLY A 905 -5.94 7.01 5.45
N GLU A 906 -5.47 5.75 5.52
CA GLU A 906 -5.75 4.67 4.54
C GLU A 906 -7.25 4.46 4.23
N PHE A 907 -7.55 4.05 2.99
CA PHE A 907 -8.89 3.86 2.39
C PHE A 907 -9.80 5.10 2.34
N ARG A 908 -9.31 6.29 2.69
CA ARG A 908 -10.07 7.54 2.56
C ARG A 908 -9.24 8.56 1.79
N ASP A 909 -9.74 8.96 0.64
CA ASP A 909 -9.22 10.11 -0.13
C ASP A 909 -9.06 11.34 0.79
N GLN A 910 -7.81 11.78 0.99
CA GLN A 910 -7.46 12.90 1.87
C GLN A 910 -7.33 14.24 1.13
N TYR A 911 -7.59 14.28 -0.18
CA TYR A 911 -7.39 15.46 -1.01
C TYR A 911 -8.50 16.49 -0.82
N ASP A 912 -8.10 17.73 -0.52
CA ASP A 912 -9.01 18.89 -0.47
C ASP A 912 -8.88 19.71 -1.77
N PRO A 913 -9.77 19.52 -2.75
CA PRO A 913 -9.74 20.28 -4.01
C PRO A 913 -10.08 21.77 -3.85
N ALA A 914 -10.56 22.23 -2.69
CA ALA A 914 -10.76 23.65 -2.40
C ALA A 914 -9.51 24.31 -1.78
N ARG A 915 -8.57 23.52 -1.26
CA ARG A 915 -7.27 23.97 -0.72
C ARG A 915 -6.05 23.51 -1.53
N ASP A 916 -6.25 22.66 -2.54
CA ASP A 916 -5.21 22.12 -3.42
C ASP A 916 -4.11 21.32 -2.67
N ARG A 917 -4.51 20.63 -1.59
CA ARG A 917 -3.60 19.82 -0.77
C ARG A 917 -4.29 18.63 -0.15
N PHE A 918 -3.49 17.63 0.22
CA PHE A 918 -3.94 16.60 1.14
C PHE A 918 -3.94 17.13 2.59
N THR A 919 -4.76 16.54 3.45
CA THR A 919 -4.63 16.69 4.91
C THR A 919 -3.35 15.99 5.35
N THR A 920 -2.52 16.58 6.21
CA THR A 920 -1.25 15.96 6.64
C THR A 920 -1.44 14.92 7.75
N LEU A 921 -0.49 13.99 7.90
CA LEU A 921 -0.51 12.98 8.98
C LEU A 921 -0.63 13.62 10.37
N ALA A 922 0.15 14.66 10.64
CA ALA A 922 0.13 15.40 11.90
C ALA A 922 -1.23 16.09 12.16
N GLU A 923 -1.90 16.61 11.12
CA GLU A 923 -3.25 17.18 11.24
C GLU A 923 -4.31 16.11 11.51
N MET A 924 -4.20 14.93 10.88
CA MET A 924 -5.10 13.80 11.14
C MET A 924 -4.92 13.29 12.57
N PHE A 925 -3.69 13.07 13.01
CA PHE A 925 -3.39 12.65 14.38
C PHE A 925 -3.87 13.68 15.40
N ALA A 926 -3.63 14.97 15.18
CA ALA A 926 -4.10 16.04 16.06
C ALA A 926 -5.65 16.14 16.13
N ARG A 927 -6.35 15.91 15.01
CA ARG A 927 -7.82 15.86 14.96
C ARG A 927 -8.38 14.67 15.75
N ASP A 928 -7.85 13.47 15.50
CA ASP A 928 -8.45 12.23 15.96
C ASP A 928 -8.08 11.91 17.42
N ALA A 929 -6.83 12.18 17.82
CA ALA A 929 -6.38 12.02 19.20
C ALA A 929 -7.04 13.05 20.15
N ALA A 930 -7.40 14.23 19.65
CA ALA A 930 -8.16 15.23 20.42
C ALA A 930 -9.63 14.88 20.65
N THR A 931 -10.16 13.80 20.04
CA THR A 931 -11.56 13.39 20.22
C THR A 931 -11.76 12.71 21.59
N PRO A 932 -12.49 13.32 22.55
CA PRO A 932 -12.71 12.73 23.86
C PRO A 932 -13.63 11.51 23.76
N LYS A 933 -13.31 10.43 24.49
CA LYS A 933 -14.17 9.24 24.52
C LYS A 933 -15.35 9.51 25.47
N PRO A 934 -16.59 9.09 25.15
CA PRO A 934 -17.77 9.43 25.96
C PRO A 934 -17.94 8.55 27.21
N ARG A 935 -17.26 7.40 27.27
CA ARG A 935 -17.31 6.44 28.37
C ARG A 935 -15.91 6.08 28.86
N GLU A 936 -15.83 5.61 30.09
CA GLU A 936 -14.63 5.14 30.79
C GLU A 936 -14.95 3.89 31.63
N TYR A 937 -14.02 2.94 31.65
CA TYR A 937 -13.97 1.88 32.65
C TYR A 937 -13.19 2.41 33.86
N VAL A 938 -13.72 2.26 35.08
CA VAL A 938 -13.16 2.86 36.30
C VAL A 938 -12.78 1.74 37.27
N SER A 939 -11.60 1.84 37.91
CA SER A 939 -11.16 0.88 38.93
C SER A 939 -12.13 0.83 40.14
N PRO A 940 -12.18 -0.28 40.90
CA PRO A 940 -13.06 -0.40 42.07
C PRO A 940 -12.85 0.70 43.12
N ASP A 941 -11.62 1.19 43.30
CA ASP A 941 -11.29 2.31 44.20
C ASP A 941 -11.56 3.71 43.62
N GLY A 942 -11.88 3.79 42.32
CA GLY A 942 -12.13 5.02 41.58
C GLY A 942 -10.89 5.84 41.17
N SER A 943 -9.67 5.37 41.44
CA SER A 943 -8.41 6.10 41.24
C SER A 943 -7.81 6.01 39.84
N VAL A 944 -8.18 4.99 39.05
CA VAL A 944 -7.77 4.79 37.66
C VAL A 944 -9.00 4.77 36.75
N ALA A 945 -8.86 5.31 35.54
CA ALA A 945 -9.81 5.11 34.45
C ALA A 945 -9.11 4.76 33.14
N LEU A 946 -9.69 3.82 32.41
CA LEU A 946 -9.36 3.50 31.03
C LEU A 946 -10.48 4.07 30.14
N PRO A 947 -10.23 5.05 29.27
CA PRO A 947 -11.25 5.54 28.33
C PRO A 947 -11.73 4.41 27.42
N ALA A 948 -13.03 4.37 27.12
CA ALA A 948 -13.60 3.40 26.21
C ALA A 948 -13.32 3.82 24.75
N PHE A 949 -12.16 3.42 24.24
CA PHE A 949 -11.85 3.51 22.81
C PHE A 949 -12.78 2.58 22.00
N ARG A 950 -13.05 2.94 20.74
CA ARG A 950 -13.83 2.08 19.84
C ARG A 950 -13.02 0.81 19.54
N VAL A 951 -13.65 -0.34 19.72
CA VAL A 951 -13.14 -1.62 19.21
C VAL A 951 -13.76 -1.90 17.86
N TRP A 952 -12.93 -2.35 16.92
CA TRP A 952 -13.33 -2.80 15.59
C TRP A 952 -13.30 -4.31 15.54
N GLN A 953 -14.43 -4.91 15.15
CA GLN A 953 -14.59 -6.35 15.04
C GLN A 953 -14.47 -6.81 13.57
N GLN A 954 -13.71 -7.89 13.34
CA GLN A 954 -13.72 -8.64 12.08
C GLN A 954 -13.95 -10.13 12.39
N GLY A 955 -14.86 -10.79 11.66
CA GLY A 955 -15.25 -12.18 11.96
C GLY A 955 -16.19 -12.30 13.17
N PRO A 956 -16.37 -13.51 13.73
CA PRO A 956 -17.36 -13.81 14.77
C PRO A 956 -17.06 -13.15 16.13
N SER A 957 -18.04 -13.22 17.04
CA SER A 957 -17.94 -12.67 18.41
C SER A 957 -17.11 -13.54 19.38
N ASN A 958 -16.57 -14.66 18.93
CA ASN A 958 -15.77 -15.61 19.71
C ASN A 958 -14.28 -15.56 19.31
N PHE A 959 -13.48 -16.50 19.83
CA PHE A 959 -12.03 -16.62 19.61
C PHE A 959 -11.56 -16.78 18.14
N LEU A 960 -12.46 -16.99 17.18
CA LEU A 960 -12.15 -17.02 15.74
C LEU A 960 -12.25 -15.63 15.09
N GLY A 961 -12.68 -14.60 15.83
CA GLY A 961 -12.78 -13.23 15.35
C GLY A 961 -11.76 -12.30 16.00
N TRP A 962 -11.42 -11.26 15.25
CA TRP A 962 -10.38 -10.29 15.59
C TRP A 962 -10.98 -9.04 16.23
N ARG A 963 -10.22 -8.43 17.15
CA ARG A 963 -10.55 -7.15 17.80
C ARG A 963 -9.35 -6.22 17.70
N PHE A 964 -9.60 -5.00 17.23
CA PHE A 964 -8.57 -3.99 17.04
C PHE A 964 -9.00 -2.67 17.68
N SER A 965 -8.07 -2.00 18.35
CA SER A 965 -8.26 -0.69 18.97
C SER A 965 -6.91 -0.19 19.46
N ASP A 966 -6.73 1.12 19.57
CA ASP A 966 -5.47 1.72 20.03
C ASP A 966 -5.04 1.14 21.39
N THR A 967 -6.00 0.85 22.26
CA THR A 967 -5.78 0.22 23.58
C THR A 967 -5.52 -1.29 23.55
N LEU A 968 -5.80 -1.99 22.45
CA LEU A 968 -5.51 -3.42 22.26
C LEU A 968 -4.18 -3.64 21.51
N ASP A 969 -3.93 -2.82 20.49
CA ASP A 969 -2.79 -2.95 19.59
C ASP A 969 -1.53 -2.23 20.13
N THR A 970 -1.66 -1.33 21.11
CA THR A 970 -0.53 -0.80 21.88
C THR A 970 0.12 -1.87 22.77
N TYR A 971 1.45 -1.80 22.95
CA TYR A 971 2.19 -2.72 23.83
C TYR A 971 2.11 -2.38 25.32
N GLY A 972 1.53 -1.23 25.68
CA GLY A 972 1.36 -0.82 27.07
C GLY A 972 0.68 0.53 27.20
N PHE A 973 0.28 0.89 28.42
CA PHE A 973 -0.30 2.19 28.70
C PHE A 973 0.74 3.20 29.23
N VAL A 974 0.57 4.46 28.85
CA VAL A 974 1.10 5.63 29.58
C VAL A 974 0.02 6.16 30.53
N GLY A 975 0.45 6.72 31.67
CA GLY A 975 -0.44 7.28 32.68
C GLY A 975 -0.29 8.79 32.83
N GLY A 976 -1.40 9.49 33.08
CA GLY A 976 -1.42 10.91 33.44
C GLY A 976 -2.78 11.35 33.98
N LYS A 977 -2.86 12.53 34.56
CA LYS A 977 -4.11 13.17 35.03
C LYS A 977 -4.61 14.21 34.03
N VAL A 978 -5.88 14.57 34.14
CA VAL A 978 -6.44 15.66 33.31
C VAL A 978 -5.75 16.98 33.67
N GLY A 979 -5.03 17.57 32.70
CA GLY A 979 -4.16 18.74 32.88
C GLY A 979 -2.66 18.43 32.83
N ASP A 980 -2.24 17.17 32.93
CA ASP A 980 -0.84 16.78 32.80
C ASP A 980 -0.37 16.84 31.33
N ARG A 981 0.96 16.96 31.14
CA ARG A 981 1.59 16.65 29.86
C ARG A 981 2.09 15.21 29.83
N VAL A 982 1.64 14.48 28.81
CA VAL A 982 2.03 13.08 28.53
C VAL A 982 2.83 12.99 27.24
N PHE A 983 3.58 11.91 27.06
CA PHE A 983 4.28 11.58 25.82
C PHE A 983 3.64 10.35 25.16
N VAL A 984 3.49 10.37 23.84
CA VAL A 984 2.91 9.28 23.03
C VAL A 984 3.63 9.21 21.67
N SER A 985 3.70 8.02 21.06
CA SER A 985 4.17 7.86 19.67
C SER A 985 3.00 7.86 18.67
N ASN A 986 3.19 8.49 17.51
CA ASN A 986 2.43 8.20 16.30
C ASN A 986 3.36 7.48 15.33
N SER A 987 3.24 6.15 15.25
CA SER A 987 4.22 5.31 14.53
C SER A 987 4.07 5.34 13.01
N SER A 988 2.94 5.83 12.49
CA SER A 988 2.78 6.16 11.06
C SER A 988 3.58 7.40 10.63
N GLU A 989 4.16 8.15 11.58
CA GLU A 989 5.09 9.25 11.31
C GLU A 989 6.52 8.99 11.80
N ASP A 990 6.77 7.89 12.52
CA ASP A 990 8.00 7.68 13.32
C ASP A 990 8.31 8.89 14.22
N ARG A 991 7.28 9.39 14.94
CA ARG A 991 7.38 10.56 15.82
C ARG A 991 6.81 10.32 17.21
N THR A 992 7.55 10.73 18.24
CA THR A 992 7.03 10.93 19.58
C THR A 992 6.58 12.39 19.75
N TYR A 993 5.39 12.56 20.32
CA TYR A 993 4.75 13.83 20.62
C TYR A 993 4.63 14.04 22.13
N SER A 994 4.61 15.30 22.56
CA SER A 994 4.14 15.70 23.89
C SER A 994 2.77 16.36 23.79
N ALA A 995 1.78 15.88 24.55
CA ALA A 995 0.39 16.33 24.52
C ALA A 995 -0.11 16.76 25.90
N LEU A 996 -1.03 17.72 25.94
CA LEU A 996 -1.86 18.05 27.11
C LEU A 996 -3.06 17.09 27.19
N LEU A 997 -3.20 16.41 28.31
CA LEU A 997 -4.27 15.43 28.56
C LEU A 997 -5.57 16.10 29.01
N GLY A 998 -6.61 15.99 28.19
CA GLY A 998 -7.98 16.44 28.46
C GLY A 998 -8.90 15.36 29.03
N ALA A 999 -10.15 15.73 29.29
CA ALA A 999 -11.19 14.81 29.75
C ALA A 999 -11.46 13.70 28.71
N GLY A 1000 -11.80 12.49 29.17
CA GLY A 1000 -12.09 11.34 28.30
C GLY A 1000 -10.90 10.88 27.45
N GLY A 1001 -9.67 11.18 27.88
CA GLY A 1001 -8.44 10.78 27.18
C GLY A 1001 -8.11 11.56 25.91
N ALA A 1002 -8.74 12.73 25.69
CA ALA A 1002 -8.40 13.60 24.58
C ALA A 1002 -6.97 14.14 24.68
N LEU A 1003 -6.19 14.06 23.60
CA LEU A 1003 -4.84 14.61 23.52
C LEU A 1003 -4.86 15.93 22.75
N THR A 1004 -4.45 17.02 23.40
CA THR A 1004 -4.51 18.39 22.87
C THR A 1004 -3.16 19.09 22.98
N ASP A 1005 -2.98 20.27 22.36
CA ASP A 1005 -1.71 21.00 22.35
C ASP A 1005 -0.50 20.11 21.96
N LEU A 1006 -0.73 19.22 20.99
CA LEU A 1006 0.22 18.23 20.48
C LEU A 1006 1.43 18.94 19.86
N LYS A 1007 2.62 18.61 20.35
CA LYS A 1007 3.91 19.16 19.89
C LYS A 1007 4.86 18.01 19.57
N PRO A 1008 5.46 17.97 18.37
CA PRO A 1008 6.56 17.04 18.07
C PRO A 1008 7.66 17.19 19.12
N PHE A 1009 8.15 16.06 19.63
CA PHE A 1009 9.16 16.02 20.69
C PHE A 1009 10.45 15.32 20.22
N ALA A 1010 10.33 14.22 19.46
CA ALA A 1010 11.45 13.52 18.86
C ALA A 1010 11.09 13.00 17.45
N SER A 1011 12.07 12.99 16.55
CA SER A 1011 11.98 12.40 15.20
C SER A 1011 12.32 10.90 15.18
N ARG A 1012 11.78 10.18 16.18
CA ARG A 1012 11.64 8.73 16.29
C ARG A 1012 10.37 8.46 17.08
N GLY A 1013 9.64 7.39 16.78
CA GLY A 1013 8.35 7.06 17.40
C GLY A 1013 7.95 5.60 17.20
N GLY A 1014 8.54 4.71 17.99
CA GLY A 1014 8.24 3.28 17.97
C GLY A 1014 7.28 2.83 19.06
N GLU A 1015 7.48 1.59 19.50
CA GLU A 1015 6.52 0.74 20.21
C GLU A 1015 6.08 1.26 21.59
N SER A 1016 6.91 2.05 22.28
CA SER A 1016 6.63 2.57 23.63
C SER A 1016 7.44 3.82 23.97
N VAL A 1017 6.91 4.66 24.85
CA VAL A 1017 7.60 5.81 25.43
C VAL A 1017 7.37 5.87 26.95
N ALA A 1018 8.43 6.14 27.71
CA ALA A 1018 8.40 6.26 29.18
C ALA A 1018 9.15 7.53 29.64
N THR A 1019 8.75 8.10 30.78
CA THR A 1019 9.44 9.25 31.40
C THR A 1019 10.04 8.82 32.73
N GLY A 1020 11.33 9.06 32.92
CA GLY A 1020 12.03 8.77 34.17
C GLY A 1020 11.88 9.89 35.21
N ALA A 1021 12.10 9.56 36.49
CA ALA A 1021 12.05 10.54 37.58
C ALA A 1021 13.07 11.71 37.47
N ASN A 1022 14.05 11.58 36.57
CA ASN A 1022 15.01 12.62 36.20
C ASN A 1022 14.52 13.54 35.05
N GLY A 1023 13.28 13.38 34.59
CA GLY A 1023 12.68 14.17 33.50
C GLY A 1023 13.18 13.79 32.09
N ARG A 1024 14.02 12.76 31.96
CA ARG A 1024 14.37 12.20 30.64
C ARG A 1024 13.23 11.37 30.08
N VAL A 1025 13.11 11.36 28.76
CA VAL A 1025 12.14 10.56 28.01
C VAL A 1025 12.88 9.46 27.27
N TYR A 1026 12.35 8.24 27.32
CA TYR A 1026 12.94 7.02 26.78
C TYR A 1026 11.98 6.46 25.73
N VAL A 1027 12.43 6.34 24.49
CA VAL A 1027 11.62 5.89 23.35
C VAL A 1027 12.15 4.54 22.86
N ALA A 1028 11.30 3.51 22.89
CA ALA A 1028 11.57 2.24 22.24
C ALA A 1028 11.31 2.37 20.73
N ASN A 1029 12.33 2.09 19.93
CA ASN A 1029 12.32 2.18 18.46
C ASN A 1029 13.48 1.28 17.94
N GLY A 1030 13.33 -0.04 18.10
CA GLY A 1030 14.37 -1.05 17.79
C GLY A 1030 15.59 -1.11 18.73
N GLN A 1031 15.94 0.02 19.34
CA GLN A 1031 16.72 0.18 20.57
C GLN A 1031 16.02 1.23 21.45
N ILE A 1032 16.56 1.54 22.63
CA ILE A 1032 16.00 2.62 23.49
C ILE A 1032 16.79 3.90 23.25
N PHE A 1033 16.15 4.92 22.67
CA PHE A 1033 16.72 6.25 22.52
C PHE A 1033 16.32 7.13 23.70
N VAL A 1034 17.28 7.89 24.25
CA VAL A 1034 17.11 8.67 25.47
C VAL A 1034 17.19 10.16 25.14
N PHE A 1035 16.19 10.93 25.55
CA PHE A 1035 16.07 12.36 25.30
C PHE A 1035 16.03 13.16 26.60
N THR A 1036 16.54 14.38 26.58
CA THR A 1036 16.31 15.37 27.65
C THR A 1036 14.85 15.83 27.66
N ALA A 1037 14.41 16.48 28.75
CA ALA A 1037 13.05 17.00 28.91
C ALA A 1037 12.62 17.99 27.79
N ASP A 1038 13.57 18.57 27.06
CA ASP A 1038 13.39 19.47 25.92
C ASP A 1038 13.70 18.84 24.55
N GLY A 1039 13.71 17.50 24.45
CA GLY A 1039 13.72 16.76 23.17
C GLY A 1039 15.08 16.57 22.50
N ARG A 1040 16.20 16.92 23.17
CA ARG A 1040 17.55 16.69 22.63
C ARG A 1040 18.01 15.27 22.96
N GLU A 1041 18.49 14.54 21.96
CA GLU A 1041 19.04 13.20 22.15
C GLU A 1041 20.27 13.24 23.08
N ALA A 1042 20.25 12.39 24.10
CA ALA A 1042 21.30 12.24 25.11
C ALA A 1042 22.10 10.93 24.93
N GLY A 1043 21.61 10.00 24.11
CA GLY A 1043 22.26 8.74 23.75
C GLY A 1043 21.26 7.57 23.64
N ARG A 1044 21.79 6.35 23.65
CA ARG A 1044 21.05 5.10 23.42
C ARG A 1044 21.34 4.07 24.51
N ILE A 1045 20.37 3.21 24.82
CA ILE A 1045 20.57 2.00 25.63
C ILE A 1045 20.34 0.78 24.73
N ASP A 1046 21.32 -0.12 24.70
CA ASP A 1046 21.33 -1.28 23.81
C ASP A 1046 20.72 -2.51 24.49
N VAL A 1047 19.66 -3.03 23.89
CA VAL A 1047 18.88 -4.18 24.34
C VAL A 1047 19.12 -5.37 23.39
N PRO A 1048 19.38 -6.60 23.91
CA PRO A 1048 19.64 -7.77 23.06
C PRO A 1048 18.46 -8.19 22.17
N GLU A 1049 17.23 -8.06 22.65
CA GLU A 1049 15.98 -8.28 21.90
C GLU A 1049 15.32 -6.91 21.61
N ARG A 1050 14.29 -6.83 20.76
CA ARG A 1050 13.61 -5.56 20.52
C ARG A 1050 12.83 -5.08 21.76
N PRO A 1051 13.05 -3.84 22.27
CA PRO A 1051 12.19 -3.26 23.29
C PRO A 1051 10.79 -2.97 22.74
N LEU A 1052 9.76 -3.44 23.43
CA LEU A 1052 8.34 -3.28 23.05
C LEU A 1052 7.58 -2.41 24.05
N GLN A 1053 7.90 -2.53 25.35
CA GLN A 1053 7.33 -1.71 26.41
C GLN A 1053 8.40 -1.29 27.42
N LEU A 1054 8.34 -0.02 27.83
CA LEU A 1054 9.21 0.60 28.82
C LEU A 1054 8.40 1.03 30.05
N LEU A 1055 8.87 0.67 31.24
CA LEU A 1055 8.20 0.98 32.52
C LEU A 1055 9.24 1.35 33.59
N PHE A 1056 8.99 2.39 34.39
CA PHE A 1056 9.82 2.67 35.58
C PHE A 1056 9.20 2.04 36.83
N GLY A 1057 10.05 1.38 37.63
CA GLY A 1057 9.66 0.66 38.84
C GLY A 1057 10.86 0.29 39.69
N GLY A 1058 10.76 -0.85 40.39
CA GLY A 1058 11.76 -1.29 41.36
C GLY A 1058 11.87 -0.37 42.58
N ALA A 1059 12.88 -0.61 43.41
CA ALA A 1059 13.08 0.13 44.65
C ALA A 1059 13.25 1.64 44.39
N GLY A 1060 12.27 2.44 44.82
CA GLY A 1060 12.27 3.90 44.63
C GLY A 1060 12.02 4.37 43.19
N GLY A 1061 11.47 3.52 42.31
CA GLY A 1061 11.01 3.92 40.97
C GLY A 1061 12.14 4.23 39.96
N ARG A 1062 13.33 3.63 40.13
CA ARG A 1062 14.53 3.92 39.33
C ARG A 1062 14.89 2.84 38.31
N THR A 1063 14.40 1.62 38.49
CA THR A 1063 14.65 0.52 37.57
C THR A 1063 13.80 0.72 36.32
N LEU A 1064 14.44 0.86 35.16
CA LEU A 1064 13.78 0.83 33.87
C LEU A 1064 13.58 -0.64 33.48
N PHE A 1065 12.36 -1.14 33.61
CA PHE A 1065 11.93 -2.42 33.07
C PHE A 1065 11.70 -2.32 31.57
N ILE A 1066 12.15 -3.34 30.86
CA ILE A 1066 12.17 -3.42 29.40
C ILE A 1066 11.58 -4.78 29.01
N LEU A 1067 10.41 -4.76 28.39
CA LEU A 1067 9.72 -5.96 27.91
C LEU A 1067 9.99 -6.15 26.43
N THR A 1068 10.26 -7.38 26.04
CA THR A 1068 10.59 -7.84 24.67
C THR A 1068 9.81 -9.14 24.42
N HIS A 1069 9.71 -9.63 23.18
CA HIS A 1069 8.89 -10.81 22.91
C HIS A 1069 9.29 -12.05 23.75
N HIS A 1070 10.59 -12.30 23.92
CA HIS A 1070 11.09 -13.54 24.52
C HIS A 1070 11.89 -13.32 25.83
N GLY A 1071 11.98 -12.09 26.32
CA GLY A 1071 12.72 -11.72 27.52
C GLY A 1071 12.17 -10.54 28.32
N LEU A 1072 12.38 -10.60 29.64
CA LEU A 1072 12.27 -9.46 30.55
C LEU A 1072 13.68 -8.96 30.88
N TYR A 1073 13.90 -7.66 30.78
CA TYR A 1073 15.18 -6.99 31.00
C TYR A 1073 15.03 -5.77 31.92
N ALA A 1074 16.13 -5.31 32.50
CA ALA A 1074 16.19 -4.07 33.28
C ALA A 1074 17.50 -3.29 33.15
N ALA A 1075 17.42 -1.97 33.36
CA ALA A 1075 18.54 -1.03 33.40
C ALA A 1075 18.33 0.05 34.50
N GLU A 1076 19.39 0.81 34.83
CA GLU A 1076 19.36 1.91 35.81
C GLU A 1076 20.01 3.19 35.20
N PRO A 1077 19.22 4.08 34.53
CA PRO A 1077 19.72 5.16 33.67
C PRO A 1077 19.69 6.61 34.22
#